data_AF-A0A7W0FCS3-F1
#
_entry.id   AF-A0A7W0FCS3-F1
#
_cell.length_a   1.000
_cell.length_b   1.000
_cell.length_c   1.000
_cell.angle_alpha   90.00
_cell.angle_beta   90.00
_cell.angle_gamma   90.00
#
_symmetry.space_group_name_H-M   'P 1'
#
loop_
_entity.id
_entity.type
_entity.pdbx_description
1 polymer ?
#
loop_
_entity_poly.entity_id
_entity_poly.type
_entity_poly.pdbx_seq_one_letter_code
_entity_poly.pdbx_strand_id
1 'polypeptide(L)'
;PPRIAGRCSVFAKSDMIHLQQIATPMEDIVAGLCFAVARNFKGSILRGRKIEEPISFQGGVAANKGMIRAFRSVFDLDELFVPPDFNLIGALGAALKDMDDNRINLFDIKRLDDFIKSEQSFDTGYQPLIIEGDGFFERHGKDREALSVMSNESKDRDALCVMCNEIKDKNSSLITHHGLRITHHASRITHSRIKAFLGIDIGSISTNLAVIDENCNLLSKRYLMTAGQPIEAVKQGLKEIGEEIGDRVEIICVGTTGSGRYMIADYVGADIVKNEITAQATAAAFIDRNVDTIFEIGGQDSKYISLRDGVIVDFEMNKACAAGTGSFLEEQAEKLSISVKDDFASLAFSSENPCRLGERCTVFMENSLMSNLQRGADKNNLLAGLAYSIVQNYINRVVAGKPIGENIFFQGGVAFNKSVVAAFEKYLGKKITVPPNHDVTGAIGMALIAKDRNALCVKRDKSKDRNALCVKRNELKGASIPPVTHHASRIMHHASSLRTSFKGFELSKRPYNISSFECKGCPNVCEINRIKIEGEDGYLFYGGRCEKYDIRKKKTSSEIPDIFGFRDEMLWKEHNDRKALCVMSNELKGTSIPPVTHHESRITDHASRITHHASRVKIGIPYIFYFHEYLPFWTTLLWELGVDVLVSPKTNRQIVSLGLESILSETCFPVKVAYGHIKHLLNEGADALLIPSFINLNTEEESLERGFACPYTQTIPYSARVAFPDANIISPVVNLKRGRKFMLNELSKAFKPFGIKSARIKEALPIAEKVQDAFSRSIQEKGAEVLSSINDKAIVIVGRDYNSFDSGMNLEIPKKLAALNVLAVPMDFLPLNDYAIDSEWPNMYWRSGQRILKAARVIREKPNLFPLYIGNFSCGPDSFILKYFKKDLQGKPFLHIEIDEHSADAGAITRCEAFLDSIGQQSSNALSVMRNELKAKSKDASRITHHASLKKRTVYIPMMSDHAFALAASFERSGVPAEVLPESDKETTDIGRKYVSGKECYPCAVTTGDMLKKVLSSDFKPAESAFFMPSGSGPCRFGQYNVFHRMALDDLGYTHVPIFSPNQDIEFYRDLGIVGKDFALRSWQGIIAIELLTKCLHET
;
A
#
# COMPACT_ATOMS: atom_id res chain seq x y z
N PRO A 1 -15.45 14.14 -16.33
CA PRO A 1 -15.38 13.59 -14.97
C PRO A 1 -14.07 12.85 -14.63
N PRO A 2 -13.56 13.07 -13.41
CA PRO A 2 -12.46 12.32 -12.82
C PRO A 2 -12.70 10.80 -12.85
N ARG A 3 -11.60 10.04 -12.88
CA ARG A 3 -11.64 8.58 -12.82
C ARG A 3 -11.63 8.14 -11.36
N ILE A 4 -12.67 7.39 -10.97
CA ILE A 4 -12.82 6.74 -9.65
C ILE A 4 -12.71 5.22 -9.82
N ALA A 5 -12.16 4.55 -8.81
CA ALA A 5 -12.07 3.11 -8.67
C ALA A 5 -13.46 2.43 -8.69
N GLY A 6 -13.70 1.55 -9.66
CA GLY A 6 -14.95 0.79 -9.75
C GLY A 6 -14.99 -0.53 -8.97
N ARG A 7 -13.86 -0.98 -8.38
CA ARG A 7 -13.70 -2.37 -7.91
C ARG A 7 -14.41 -2.70 -6.58
N CYS A 8 -14.54 -1.73 -5.67
CA CYS A 8 -15.39 -1.85 -4.48
C CYS A 8 -15.67 -0.46 -3.88
N SER A 9 -16.67 -0.39 -2.99
CA SER A 9 -17.08 0.83 -2.29
C SER A 9 -15.95 1.51 -1.51
N VAL A 10 -15.03 0.74 -0.90
CA VAL A 10 -13.92 1.29 -0.11
C VAL A 10 -12.96 2.10 -0.97
N PHE A 11 -12.50 1.55 -2.09
CA PHE A 11 -11.59 2.28 -2.99
C PHE A 11 -12.31 3.44 -3.70
N ALA A 12 -13.59 3.26 -4.06
CA ALA A 12 -14.40 4.36 -4.59
C ALA A 12 -14.48 5.53 -3.59
N LYS A 13 -14.79 5.25 -2.32
CA LYS A 13 -14.84 6.22 -1.21
C LYS A 13 -13.48 6.91 -1.05
N SER A 14 -12.38 6.16 -0.97
CA SER A 14 -11.01 6.74 -0.86
C SER A 14 -10.63 7.63 -2.04
N ASP A 15 -10.93 7.23 -3.28
CA ASP A 15 -10.70 8.07 -4.47
C ASP A 15 -11.55 9.35 -4.42
N MET A 16 -12.84 9.24 -4.06
CA MET A 16 -13.75 10.39 -3.92
C MET A 16 -13.26 11.37 -2.84
N ILE A 17 -12.82 10.87 -1.68
CA ILE A 17 -12.23 11.69 -0.61
C ILE A 17 -10.96 12.38 -1.10
N HIS A 18 -10.09 11.67 -1.82
CA HIS A 18 -8.87 12.27 -2.36
C HIS A 18 -9.18 13.37 -3.38
N LEU A 19 -10.17 13.15 -4.26
CA LEU A 19 -10.69 14.16 -5.19
C LEU A 19 -11.29 15.37 -4.44
N GLN A 20 -12.03 15.15 -3.35
CA GLN A 20 -12.52 16.24 -2.48
C GLN A 20 -11.38 17.02 -1.80
N GLN A 21 -10.33 16.35 -1.31
CA GLN A 21 -9.15 17.00 -0.74
C GLN A 21 -8.39 17.86 -1.74
N ILE A 22 -8.41 17.47 -3.02
CA ILE A 22 -7.93 18.29 -4.14
C ILE A 22 -9.05 19.12 -4.78
N ALA A 23 -10.11 19.44 -4.02
CA ALA A 23 -11.20 20.35 -4.38
C ALA A 23 -11.85 20.11 -5.77
N THR A 24 -11.88 18.87 -6.26
CA THR A 24 -12.58 18.53 -7.50
C THR A 24 -14.09 18.77 -7.35
N PRO A 25 -14.79 19.37 -8.34
CA PRO A 25 -16.22 19.64 -8.27
C PRO A 25 -17.06 18.38 -8.01
N MET A 26 -18.12 18.51 -7.20
CA MET A 26 -18.88 17.37 -6.67
C MET A 26 -19.65 16.62 -7.77
N GLU A 27 -20.23 17.38 -8.70
CA GLU A 27 -20.90 16.90 -9.91
C GLU A 27 -19.99 16.02 -10.78
N ASP A 28 -18.70 16.37 -10.85
CA ASP A 28 -17.70 15.63 -11.62
C ASP A 28 -17.27 14.36 -10.88
N ILE A 29 -17.13 14.41 -9.54
CA ILE A 29 -16.92 13.23 -8.69
C ILE A 29 -18.10 12.24 -8.84
N VAL A 30 -19.35 12.71 -8.77
CA VAL A 30 -20.55 11.88 -8.92
C VAL A 30 -20.65 11.28 -10.33
N ALA A 31 -20.37 12.05 -11.37
CA ALA A 31 -20.28 11.53 -12.73
C ALA A 31 -19.13 10.50 -12.89
N GLY A 32 -17.99 10.73 -12.24
CA GLY A 32 -16.85 9.81 -12.21
C GLY A 32 -17.19 8.47 -11.60
N LEU A 33 -18.00 8.47 -10.53
CA LEU A 33 -18.53 7.27 -9.87
C LEU A 33 -19.48 6.50 -10.80
N CYS A 34 -20.38 7.19 -11.52
CA CYS A 34 -21.27 6.53 -12.48
C CYS A 34 -20.49 5.78 -13.57
N PHE A 35 -19.45 6.42 -14.13
CA PHE A 35 -18.54 5.79 -15.09
C PHE A 35 -17.68 4.68 -14.46
N ALA A 36 -17.36 4.76 -13.16
CA ALA A 36 -16.65 3.70 -12.45
C ALA A 36 -17.51 2.42 -12.34
N VAL A 37 -18.78 2.55 -11.98
CA VAL A 37 -19.74 1.43 -11.88
C VAL A 37 -19.99 0.81 -13.26
N ALA A 38 -20.21 1.61 -14.31
CA ALA A 38 -20.39 1.09 -15.67
C ALA A 38 -19.16 0.31 -16.17
N ARG A 39 -17.93 0.82 -15.94
CA ARG A 39 -16.68 0.10 -16.26
C ARG A 39 -16.51 -1.19 -15.45
N ASN A 40 -16.89 -1.19 -14.17
CA ASN A 40 -16.86 -2.39 -13.36
C ASN A 40 -17.84 -3.45 -13.89
N PHE A 41 -19.06 -3.07 -14.28
CA PHE A 41 -20.01 -3.98 -14.90
C PHE A 41 -19.44 -4.62 -16.19
N LYS A 42 -18.77 -3.82 -17.03
CA LYS A 42 -18.08 -4.31 -18.26
C LYS A 42 -17.04 -5.38 -17.95
N GLY A 43 -16.15 -5.13 -17.00
CA GLY A 43 -15.07 -6.06 -16.63
C GLY A 43 -15.54 -7.27 -15.82
N SER A 44 -16.44 -7.09 -14.86
CA SER A 44 -16.78 -8.11 -13.85
C SER A 44 -18.00 -8.97 -14.19
N ILE A 45 -19.02 -8.41 -14.86
CA ILE A 45 -20.25 -9.12 -15.23
C ILE A 45 -20.20 -9.60 -16.68
N LEU A 46 -19.95 -8.68 -17.61
CA LEU A 46 -19.91 -9.02 -19.04
C LEU A 46 -18.67 -9.84 -19.42
N ARG A 47 -17.49 -9.55 -18.84
CA ARG A 47 -16.25 -10.34 -19.01
C ARG A 47 -15.89 -10.61 -20.49
N GLY A 48 -16.03 -9.60 -21.34
CA GLY A 48 -15.75 -9.70 -22.77
C GLY A 48 -16.84 -10.37 -23.62
N ARG A 49 -18.00 -10.74 -23.06
CA ARG A 49 -19.17 -11.13 -23.86
C ARG A 49 -19.60 -9.97 -24.76
N LYS A 50 -19.94 -10.29 -26.01
CA LYS A 50 -20.57 -9.34 -26.93
C LYS A 50 -21.96 -8.96 -26.41
N ILE A 51 -22.36 -7.71 -26.65
CA ILE A 51 -23.72 -7.22 -26.37
C ILE A 51 -24.44 -7.08 -27.70
N GLU A 52 -25.74 -7.38 -27.71
CA GLU A 52 -26.63 -7.22 -28.85
C GLU A 52 -27.70 -6.19 -28.48
N GLU A 53 -28.01 -5.30 -29.42
CA GLU A 53 -28.98 -4.22 -29.25
C GLU A 53 -30.35 -4.60 -29.86
N PRO A 54 -31.47 -4.05 -29.37
CA PRO A 54 -31.61 -3.01 -28.33
C PRO A 54 -31.46 -3.55 -26.89
N ILE A 55 -30.92 -2.70 -26.00
CA ILE A 55 -30.67 -3.05 -24.59
C ILE A 55 -31.72 -2.41 -23.67
N SER A 56 -32.40 -3.25 -22.91
CA SER A 56 -33.25 -2.82 -21.80
C SER A 56 -32.43 -2.67 -20.51
N PHE A 57 -32.32 -1.45 -19.98
CA PHE A 57 -31.66 -1.18 -18.70
C PHE A 57 -32.70 -1.10 -17.57
N GLN A 58 -32.61 -2.05 -16.62
CA GLN A 58 -33.65 -2.33 -15.61
C GLN A 58 -33.08 -2.35 -14.19
N GLY A 59 -33.96 -2.38 -13.19
CA GLY A 59 -33.64 -2.30 -11.76
C GLY A 59 -33.50 -0.86 -11.26
N GLY A 60 -33.54 -0.65 -9.94
CA GLY A 60 -33.63 0.70 -9.34
C GLY A 60 -32.53 1.70 -9.77
N VAL A 61 -31.36 1.21 -10.18
CA VAL A 61 -30.25 2.04 -10.69
C VAL A 61 -30.61 2.73 -12.03
N ALA A 62 -31.56 2.19 -12.80
CA ALA A 62 -32.02 2.79 -14.06
C ALA A 62 -32.73 4.14 -13.88
N ALA A 63 -33.19 4.48 -12.66
CA ALA A 63 -33.66 5.83 -12.33
C ALA A 63 -32.55 6.90 -12.45
N ASN A 64 -31.28 6.52 -12.32
CA ASN A 64 -30.16 7.45 -12.31
C ASN A 64 -29.73 7.80 -13.75
N LYS A 65 -30.10 9.00 -14.22
CA LYS A 65 -29.73 9.53 -15.54
C LYS A 65 -28.21 9.56 -15.79
N GLY A 66 -27.40 9.75 -14.74
CA GLY A 66 -25.93 9.66 -14.82
C GLY A 66 -25.43 8.25 -15.10
N MET A 67 -26.10 7.22 -14.57
CA MET A 67 -25.83 5.82 -14.87
C MET A 67 -26.23 5.46 -16.31
N ILE A 68 -27.40 5.93 -16.79
CA ILE A 68 -27.81 5.75 -18.19
C ILE A 68 -26.74 6.32 -19.15
N ARG A 69 -26.29 7.55 -18.92
CA ARG A 69 -25.21 8.20 -19.68
C ARG A 69 -23.91 7.42 -19.61
N ALA A 70 -23.52 6.95 -18.42
CA ALA A 70 -22.30 6.19 -18.22
C ALA A 70 -22.34 4.84 -18.94
N PHE A 71 -23.47 4.12 -18.91
CA PHE A 71 -23.62 2.87 -19.66
C PHE A 71 -23.53 3.11 -21.17
N ARG A 72 -24.31 4.03 -21.74
CA ARG A 72 -24.23 4.36 -23.18
C ARG A 72 -22.80 4.67 -23.62
N SER A 73 -22.08 5.50 -22.87
CA SER A 73 -20.72 5.92 -23.21
C SER A 73 -19.62 4.86 -22.94
N VAL A 74 -19.78 3.96 -21.97
CA VAL A 74 -18.78 2.92 -21.64
C VAL A 74 -18.94 1.67 -22.52
N PHE A 75 -20.15 1.41 -22.98
CA PHE A 75 -20.46 0.28 -23.84
C PHE A 75 -20.54 0.63 -25.34
N ASP A 76 -20.56 1.93 -25.67
CA ASP A 76 -20.68 2.45 -27.03
C ASP A 76 -22.01 2.00 -27.67
N LEU A 77 -23.12 2.41 -27.02
CA LEU A 77 -24.47 1.94 -27.31
C LEU A 77 -25.33 3.05 -27.91
N ASP A 78 -25.90 2.74 -29.08
CA ASP A 78 -26.86 3.59 -29.77
C ASP A 78 -28.28 3.34 -29.23
N GLU A 79 -28.64 2.07 -28.98
CA GLU A 79 -29.99 1.66 -28.57
C GLU A 79 -30.06 1.09 -27.14
N LEU A 80 -29.96 1.98 -26.14
CA LEU A 80 -30.28 1.66 -24.73
C LEU A 80 -31.56 2.39 -24.29
N PHE A 81 -32.57 1.62 -23.88
CA PHE A 81 -33.84 2.13 -23.32
C PHE A 81 -34.05 1.71 -21.86
N VAL A 82 -34.86 2.48 -21.15
CA VAL A 82 -35.32 2.17 -19.77
C VAL A 82 -36.84 2.00 -19.84
N PRO A 83 -37.40 0.83 -19.49
CA PRO A 83 -38.85 0.64 -19.48
C PRO A 83 -39.50 1.45 -18.35
N PRO A 84 -40.77 1.86 -18.45
CA PRO A 84 -41.43 2.70 -17.44
C PRO A 84 -41.33 2.13 -16.01
N ASP A 85 -41.68 0.85 -15.86
CA ASP A 85 -41.69 0.13 -14.58
C ASP A 85 -40.36 -0.59 -14.30
N PHE A 86 -39.22 0.05 -14.63
CA PHE A 86 -37.87 -0.55 -14.56
C PHE A 86 -37.53 -1.22 -13.22
N ASN A 87 -38.09 -0.76 -12.11
CA ASN A 87 -37.93 -1.31 -10.77
C ASN A 87 -38.82 -2.54 -10.48
N LEU A 88 -39.89 -2.76 -11.26
CA LEU A 88 -40.88 -3.82 -11.07
C LEU A 88 -40.81 -4.94 -12.12
N ILE A 89 -40.06 -4.77 -13.22
CA ILE A 89 -39.98 -5.76 -14.32
C ILE A 89 -39.73 -7.19 -13.84
N GLY A 90 -38.87 -7.40 -12.83
CA GLY A 90 -38.62 -8.73 -12.27
C GLY A 90 -39.84 -9.38 -11.60
N ALA A 91 -40.65 -8.58 -10.89
CA ALA A 91 -41.89 -9.04 -10.26
C ALA A 91 -43.01 -9.25 -11.29
N LEU A 92 -43.12 -8.35 -12.28
CA LEU A 92 -44.03 -8.51 -13.43
C LEU A 92 -43.71 -9.77 -14.24
N GLY A 93 -42.43 -10.03 -14.49
CA GLY A 93 -41.95 -11.25 -15.15
C GLY A 93 -42.26 -12.52 -14.36
N ALA A 94 -42.16 -12.48 -13.03
CA ALA A 94 -42.55 -13.61 -12.18
C ALA A 94 -44.07 -13.88 -12.23
N ALA A 95 -44.89 -12.83 -12.17
CA ALA A 95 -46.35 -12.95 -12.28
C ALA A 95 -46.78 -13.49 -13.66
N LEU A 96 -46.20 -12.97 -14.74
CA LEU A 96 -46.42 -13.49 -16.10
C LEU A 96 -45.96 -14.95 -16.24
N LYS A 97 -44.85 -15.33 -15.59
CA LYS A 97 -44.35 -16.70 -15.63
C LYS A 97 -45.26 -17.69 -14.91
N ASP A 98 -45.86 -17.31 -13.77
CA ASP A 98 -46.88 -18.10 -13.08
C ASP A 98 -48.17 -18.23 -13.91
N MET A 99 -48.55 -17.19 -14.67
CA MET A 99 -49.66 -17.25 -15.63
C MET A 99 -49.37 -18.24 -16.78
N ASP A 100 -48.18 -18.18 -17.39
CA ASP A 100 -47.75 -19.10 -18.46
C ASP A 100 -47.64 -20.56 -17.97
N ASP A 101 -47.14 -20.78 -16.75
CA ASP A 101 -47.07 -22.10 -16.11
C ASP A 101 -48.43 -22.59 -15.58
N ASN A 102 -49.50 -21.84 -15.83
CA ASN A 102 -50.88 -22.13 -15.45
C ASN A 102 -51.07 -22.40 -13.95
N ARG A 103 -50.22 -21.77 -13.13
CA ARG A 103 -50.23 -21.91 -11.66
C ARG A 103 -51.30 -21.01 -11.07
N ILE A 104 -52.49 -21.56 -10.88
CA ILE A 104 -53.58 -20.91 -10.18
C ILE A 104 -53.24 -20.82 -8.68
N ASN A 105 -52.41 -19.86 -8.32
CA ASN A 105 -52.31 -19.39 -6.94
C ASN A 105 -53.62 -18.68 -6.60
N LEU A 106 -54.53 -19.39 -5.90
CA LEU A 106 -55.71 -18.82 -5.27
C LEU A 106 -55.27 -17.84 -4.18
N PHE A 107 -54.96 -16.61 -4.59
CA PHE A 107 -54.59 -15.52 -3.72
C PHE A 107 -55.83 -15.14 -2.91
N ASP A 108 -55.88 -15.59 -1.67
CA ASP A 108 -56.96 -15.24 -0.75
C ASP A 108 -56.83 -13.76 -0.39
N ILE A 109 -57.49 -12.92 -1.20
CA ILE A 109 -57.57 -11.47 -1.01
C ILE A 109 -58.01 -11.18 0.42
N LYS A 110 -58.88 -12.00 1.01
CA LYS A 110 -59.37 -11.81 2.38
C LYS A 110 -58.26 -11.98 3.40
N ARG A 111 -57.35 -12.94 3.23
CA ARG A 111 -56.14 -13.08 4.07
C ARG A 111 -55.15 -11.95 3.87
N LEU A 112 -55.01 -11.39 2.67
CA LEU A 112 -54.19 -10.20 2.46
C LEU A 112 -54.82 -8.98 3.12
N ASP A 113 -56.14 -8.83 3.01
CA ASP A 113 -56.92 -7.76 3.64
C ASP A 113 -56.91 -7.88 5.17
N ASP A 114 -56.96 -9.11 5.71
CA ASP A 114 -56.82 -9.41 7.13
C ASP A 114 -55.37 -9.17 7.62
N PHE A 115 -54.35 -9.44 6.79
CA PHE A 115 -52.95 -9.09 7.08
C PHE A 115 -52.75 -7.57 7.12
N ILE A 116 -53.22 -6.85 6.09
CA ILE A 116 -53.19 -5.38 6.00
C ILE A 116 -53.96 -4.74 7.18
N LYS A 117 -55.08 -5.33 7.61
CA LYS A 117 -55.83 -4.88 8.80
C LYS A 117 -55.17 -5.27 10.12
N SER A 118 -54.37 -6.34 10.14
CA SER A 118 -53.57 -6.73 11.31
C SER A 118 -52.34 -5.84 11.51
N GLU A 119 -51.81 -5.24 10.43
CA GLU A 119 -50.88 -4.12 10.50
C GLU A 119 -51.62 -2.82 10.86
N GLN A 120 -52.03 -2.70 12.13
CA GLN A 120 -52.38 -1.40 12.69
C GLN A 120 -51.14 -0.50 12.78
N SER A 121 -50.92 0.25 11.69
CA SER A 121 -50.24 1.55 11.65
C SER A 121 -48.95 1.70 12.48
N PHE A 122 -47.82 1.30 11.90
CA PHE A 122 -46.59 2.10 12.06
C PHE A 122 -46.61 3.22 11.02
N ASP A 123 -47.30 4.31 11.36
CA ASP A 123 -47.39 5.51 10.52
C ASP A 123 -46.10 6.36 10.63
N THR A 124 -45.00 5.82 10.07
CA THR A 124 -43.77 6.58 9.77
C THR A 124 -43.12 6.06 8.49
N GLY A 125 -43.83 6.18 7.37
CA GLY A 125 -43.12 6.66 6.18
C GLY A 125 -42.61 8.07 6.50
N TYR A 126 -41.31 8.33 6.35
CA TYR A 126 -40.78 9.67 6.65
C TYR A 126 -41.53 10.72 5.83
N GLN A 127 -42.06 11.74 6.51
CA GLN A 127 -42.44 13.00 5.85
C GLN A 127 -41.26 13.47 4.98
N PRO A 128 -41.51 14.03 3.78
CA PRO A 128 -40.45 14.58 2.96
C PRO A 128 -39.57 15.53 3.79
N LEU A 129 -38.24 15.36 3.70
CA LEU A 129 -37.23 16.15 4.43
C LEU A 129 -37.23 17.66 4.08
N ILE A 130 -38.15 18.07 3.21
CA ILE A 130 -38.40 19.44 2.79
C ILE A 130 -39.93 19.59 2.78
N ILE A 131 -40.46 20.38 3.71
CA ILE A 131 -41.90 20.66 3.83
C ILE A 131 -42.13 22.09 3.36
N GLU A 132 -43.21 22.35 2.62
CA GLU A 132 -43.51 23.69 2.13
C GLU A 132 -43.76 24.65 3.31
N GLY A 133 -42.83 25.61 3.51
CA GLY A 133 -42.83 26.53 4.66
C GLY A 133 -41.81 26.21 5.77
N ASP A 134 -41.02 25.15 5.67
CA ASP A 134 -39.98 24.81 6.68
C ASP A 134 -38.70 25.67 6.59
N GLY A 135 -38.64 26.62 5.64
CA GLY A 135 -37.50 27.49 5.37
C GLY A 135 -36.29 26.81 4.72
N PHE A 136 -36.36 25.54 4.31
CA PHE A 136 -35.23 24.81 3.70
C PHE A 136 -34.72 25.51 2.44
N PHE A 137 -35.63 25.94 1.56
CA PHE A 137 -35.27 26.68 0.35
C PHE A 137 -34.77 28.10 0.61
N GLU A 138 -35.07 28.71 1.77
CA GLU A 138 -34.53 30.01 2.18
C GLU A 138 -33.11 29.85 2.78
N ARG A 139 -32.86 28.72 3.48
CA ARG A 139 -31.54 28.35 3.98
C ARG A 139 -30.58 27.87 2.89
N HIS A 140 -31.09 27.30 1.79
CA HIS A 140 -30.28 26.60 0.79
C HIS A 140 -30.51 27.04 -0.67
N GLY A 141 -31.35 28.04 -0.92
CA GLY A 141 -31.62 28.59 -2.25
C GLY A 141 -31.20 30.04 -2.40
N LYS A 142 -29.91 30.28 -2.67
CA LYS A 142 -29.54 31.42 -3.51
C LYS A 142 -29.66 30.97 -4.97
N ASP A 143 -30.21 31.84 -5.80
CA ASP A 143 -30.51 31.65 -7.23
C ASP A 143 -31.75 30.76 -7.51
N ARG A 144 -32.94 31.37 -7.38
CA ARG A 144 -34.21 30.91 -7.98
C ARG A 144 -34.68 31.85 -9.10
N GLU A 145 -34.00 31.82 -10.24
CA GLU A 145 -34.54 32.26 -11.54
C GLU A 145 -34.64 31.08 -12.52
N ALA A 146 -35.38 30.05 -12.11
CA ALA A 146 -35.88 29.00 -13.01
C ALA A 146 -37.09 28.31 -12.36
N LEU A 147 -38.07 27.93 -13.18
CA LEU A 147 -39.29 27.17 -12.84
C LEU A 147 -40.34 27.93 -12.02
N SER A 148 -40.91 28.96 -12.64
CA SER A 148 -42.34 29.24 -12.49
C SER A 148 -43.16 28.36 -13.45
N VAL A 149 -44.40 28.02 -13.04
CA VAL A 149 -45.63 27.79 -13.84
C VAL A 149 -46.47 26.60 -13.31
N MET A 150 -47.78 26.85 -13.17
CA MET A 150 -48.88 26.00 -12.68
C MET A 150 -48.97 25.76 -11.16
N SER A 151 -50.12 25.84 -10.47
CA SER A 151 -51.22 26.84 -10.40
C SER A 151 -52.41 26.26 -9.61
N ASN A 152 -52.85 26.95 -8.56
CA ASN A 152 -54.17 26.81 -7.88
C ASN A 152 -54.45 25.45 -7.16
N GLU A 153 -55.29 25.35 -6.12
CA GLU A 153 -56.34 26.25 -5.63
C GLU A 153 -56.75 25.98 -4.15
N SER A 154 -57.00 27.02 -3.33
CA SER A 154 -57.84 27.01 -2.09
C SER A 154 -57.38 26.10 -0.90
N LYS A 155 -57.77 26.21 0.38
CA LYS A 155 -58.47 27.15 1.30
C LYS A 155 -58.41 26.52 2.73
N ASP A 156 -58.71 27.12 3.89
CA ASP A 156 -58.98 28.48 4.43
C ASP A 156 -58.78 28.34 5.97
N ARG A 157 -58.21 29.33 6.69
CA ARG A 157 -58.43 29.59 8.16
C ARG A 157 -57.99 28.53 9.20
N ASP A 158 -57.68 28.84 10.47
CA ASP A 158 -57.76 30.10 11.24
C ASP A 158 -56.68 30.19 12.34
N ALA A 159 -56.58 31.35 13.01
CA ALA A 159 -55.55 31.69 13.99
C ALA A 159 -55.66 31.01 15.37
N LEU A 160 -54.54 30.96 16.10
CA LEU A 160 -54.47 31.55 17.46
C LEU A 160 -53.02 31.84 17.91
N CYS A 161 -52.87 32.85 18.76
CA CYS A 161 -51.61 33.48 19.17
C CYS A 161 -51.66 33.78 20.69
N VAL A 162 -50.56 34.32 21.24
CA VAL A 162 -50.47 35.14 22.48
C VAL A 162 -50.07 34.46 23.80
N MET A 163 -48.83 34.79 24.25
CA MET A 163 -48.35 34.95 25.66
C MET A 163 -48.15 33.71 26.58
N CYS A 164 -47.31 33.75 27.63
CA CYS A 164 -46.41 34.80 28.14
C CYS A 164 -45.15 34.24 28.85
N ASN A 165 -44.25 35.15 29.26
CA ASN A 165 -42.96 34.90 29.93
C ASN A 165 -43.04 34.81 31.48
N GLU A 166 -41.92 34.32 32.05
CA GLU A 166 -41.37 34.55 33.41
C GLU A 166 -41.98 33.86 34.66
N ILE A 167 -41.11 33.17 35.42
CA ILE A 167 -40.74 33.48 36.83
C ILE A 167 -39.43 32.77 37.22
N LYS A 168 -38.68 33.32 38.20
CA LYS A 168 -37.30 32.97 38.58
C LYS A 168 -37.17 31.97 39.74
N ASP A 169 -35.99 31.34 39.81
CA ASP A 169 -35.21 30.91 40.99
C ASP A 169 -35.92 30.35 42.25
N LYS A 170 -35.54 29.12 42.65
CA LYS A 170 -34.64 28.95 43.84
C LYS A 170 -34.17 27.52 44.13
N ASN A 171 -33.01 27.51 44.79
CA ASN A 171 -32.46 26.53 45.74
C ASN A 171 -31.54 25.38 45.28
N SER A 172 -30.47 25.28 46.06
CA SER A 172 -29.31 24.40 45.99
C SER A 172 -29.33 23.32 47.06
N SER A 173 -28.57 22.24 46.85
CA SER A 173 -27.91 21.52 47.95
C SER A 173 -26.59 20.89 47.49
N LEU A 174 -25.52 21.08 48.28
CA LEU A 174 -24.21 20.49 48.05
C LEU A 174 -24.13 19.07 48.63
N ILE A 175 -23.15 18.27 48.14
CA ILE A 175 -22.24 17.46 48.97
C ILE A 175 -20.89 17.34 48.24
N THR A 176 -19.82 17.10 49.00
CA THR A 176 -18.41 17.41 48.70
C THR A 176 -17.58 16.25 48.16
N HIS A 177 -16.46 16.54 47.45
CA HIS A 177 -15.21 15.78 47.62
C HIS A 177 -13.94 16.64 47.46
N HIS A 178 -12.84 16.14 48.03
CA HIS A 178 -11.62 16.84 48.46
C HIS A 178 -10.84 17.65 47.42
N GLY A 179 -10.19 18.73 47.88
CA GLY A 179 -9.43 19.66 47.06
C GLY A 179 -7.90 19.58 47.22
N LEU A 180 -7.20 19.97 46.15
CA LEU A 180 -5.81 20.44 46.21
C LEU A 180 -5.80 21.92 46.60
N ARG A 181 -4.96 22.29 47.57
CA ARG A 181 -4.77 23.70 48.00
C ARG A 181 -4.02 24.50 46.92
N ILE A 182 -4.66 25.53 46.39
CA ILE A 182 -3.96 26.62 45.68
C ILE A 182 -3.67 27.74 46.69
N THR A 183 -2.40 28.05 46.92
CA THR A 183 -1.97 29.19 47.74
C THR A 183 -1.79 30.42 46.86
N HIS A 184 -2.65 31.42 47.03
CA HIS A 184 -2.48 32.72 46.38
C HIS A 184 -1.36 33.52 47.05
N HIS A 185 -0.15 33.49 46.47
CA HIS A 185 0.84 34.55 46.69
C HIS A 185 0.64 35.64 45.66
N ALA A 186 0.12 36.79 46.09
CA ALA A 186 0.07 38.00 45.28
C ALA A 186 1.49 38.58 45.12
N SER A 187 2.10 38.36 43.96
CA SER A 187 3.27 39.11 43.49
C SER A 187 2.92 39.89 42.23
N ARG A 188 3.59 41.04 42.01
CA ARG A 188 3.26 41.98 40.93
C ARG A 188 3.54 41.33 39.55
N ILE A 189 2.48 40.99 38.81
CA ILE A 189 2.61 40.40 37.47
C ILE A 189 2.81 41.51 36.42
N THR A 190 4.02 41.58 35.86
CA THR A 190 4.25 42.23 34.56
C THR A 190 3.54 41.44 33.46
N HIS A 191 2.75 42.09 32.60
CA HIS A 191 2.05 41.44 31.48
C HIS A 191 3.02 41.00 30.36
N SER A 192 3.79 39.94 30.59
CA SER A 192 4.41 39.14 29.53
C SER A 192 3.45 38.03 29.10
N ARG A 193 3.10 37.97 27.81
CA ARG A 193 2.32 36.85 27.25
C ARG A 193 3.06 35.53 27.45
N ILE A 194 2.32 34.45 27.67
CA ILE A 194 2.87 33.10 27.83
C ILE A 194 3.41 32.64 26.48
N LYS A 195 4.70 32.31 26.42
CA LYS A 195 5.29 31.70 25.23
C LYS A 195 4.70 30.32 25.00
N ALA A 196 4.19 30.11 23.80
CA ALA A 196 3.48 28.91 23.45
C ALA A 196 3.86 28.39 22.05
N PHE A 197 3.54 27.13 21.81
CA PHE A 197 3.83 26.40 20.58
C PHE A 197 2.54 25.75 20.08
N LEU A 198 2.23 25.95 18.81
CA LEU A 198 1.02 25.42 18.18
C LEU A 198 1.37 24.24 17.29
N GLY A 199 0.75 23.09 17.55
CA GLY A 199 0.74 21.95 16.64
C GLY A 199 -0.62 21.85 15.95
N ILE A 200 -0.59 21.57 14.64
CA ILE A 200 -1.78 21.33 13.81
C ILE A 200 -1.59 19.97 13.11
N ASP A 201 -2.56 19.08 13.25
CA ASP A 201 -2.57 17.76 12.65
C ASP A 201 -3.80 17.65 11.74
N ILE A 202 -3.57 17.52 10.43
CA ILE A 202 -4.60 17.67 9.40
C ILE A 202 -4.82 16.31 8.72
N GLY A 203 -5.69 15.51 9.32
CA GLY A 203 -6.15 14.23 8.79
C GLY A 203 -7.25 14.38 7.75
N SER A 204 -7.57 13.27 7.08
CA SER A 204 -8.61 13.23 6.03
C SER A 204 -10.04 13.35 6.57
N ILE A 205 -10.28 12.86 7.79
CA ILE A 205 -11.57 12.95 8.51
C ILE A 205 -11.58 14.09 9.52
N SER A 206 -10.51 14.24 10.30
CA SER A 206 -10.43 15.21 11.39
C SER A 206 -9.20 16.10 11.30
N THR A 207 -9.34 17.32 11.81
CA THR A 207 -8.31 18.35 11.93
C THR A 207 -8.18 18.72 13.40
N ASN A 208 -6.98 18.57 13.94
CA ASN A 208 -6.67 18.71 15.35
C ASN A 208 -5.71 19.89 15.56
N LEU A 209 -5.97 20.71 16.57
CA LEU A 209 -5.07 21.80 17.00
C LEU A 209 -4.75 21.63 18.48
N ALA A 210 -3.49 21.89 18.86
CA ALA A 210 -3.05 21.87 20.26
C ALA A 210 -2.02 22.97 20.51
N VAL A 211 -2.21 23.73 21.59
CA VAL A 211 -1.28 24.79 22.03
C VAL A 211 -0.66 24.40 23.37
N ILE A 212 0.68 24.35 23.45
CA ILE A 212 1.41 24.05 24.68
C ILE A 212 2.32 25.21 25.12
N ASP A 213 2.64 25.32 26.41
CA ASP A 213 3.62 26.30 26.94
C ASP A 213 5.08 25.79 26.89
N GLU A 214 6.04 26.61 27.35
CA GLU A 214 7.46 26.21 27.48
C GLU A 214 7.70 25.03 28.44
N ASN A 215 6.78 24.74 29.36
CA ASN A 215 6.81 23.62 30.29
C ASN A 215 6.08 22.37 29.76
N CYS A 216 5.61 22.40 28.51
CA CYS A 216 4.79 21.37 27.86
C CYS A 216 3.38 21.17 28.45
N ASN A 217 2.83 22.13 29.20
CA ASN A 217 1.42 22.10 29.62
C ASN A 217 0.51 22.39 28.42
N LEU A 218 -0.55 21.61 28.24
CA LEU A 218 -1.58 21.87 27.23
C LEU A 218 -2.47 23.05 27.67
N LEU A 219 -2.43 24.16 26.92
CA LEU A 219 -3.19 25.38 27.19
C LEU A 219 -4.57 25.39 26.55
N SER A 220 -4.69 24.87 25.33
CA SER A 220 -5.97 24.70 24.61
C SER A 220 -5.82 23.64 23.52
N LYS A 221 -6.94 22.98 23.16
CA LYS A 221 -7.02 22.02 22.05
C LYS A 221 -8.35 22.13 21.30
N ARG A 222 -8.36 21.68 20.04
CA ARG A 222 -9.58 21.45 19.24
C ARG A 222 -9.48 20.14 18.46
N TYR A 223 -10.61 19.46 18.33
CA TYR A 223 -10.83 18.31 17.45
C TYR A 223 -12.02 18.68 16.56
N LEU A 224 -11.79 18.84 15.26
CA LEU A 224 -12.77 19.31 14.29
C LEU A 224 -12.90 18.33 13.13
N MET A 225 -14.06 18.28 12.47
CA MET A 225 -14.22 17.48 11.26
C MET A 225 -13.63 18.23 10.06
N THR A 226 -12.75 17.58 9.30
CA THR A 226 -12.14 18.13 8.08
C THR A 226 -13.19 18.31 6.98
N ALA A 227 -14.17 17.40 6.88
CA ALA A 227 -15.31 17.47 5.93
C ALA A 227 -14.93 17.77 4.45
N GLY A 228 -13.73 17.36 4.02
CA GLY A 228 -13.18 17.70 2.69
C GLY A 228 -12.68 19.16 2.55
N GLN A 229 -12.82 19.99 3.57
CA GLN A 229 -12.46 21.42 3.60
C GLN A 229 -11.37 21.72 4.66
N PRO A 230 -10.12 21.24 4.47
CA PRO A 230 -9.06 21.35 5.48
C PRO A 230 -8.72 22.81 5.85
N ILE A 231 -8.85 23.75 4.92
CA ILE A 231 -8.60 25.17 5.19
C ILE A 231 -9.66 25.75 6.13
N GLU A 232 -10.95 25.46 5.92
CA GLU A 232 -12.02 25.96 6.79
C GLU A 232 -11.96 25.33 8.18
N ALA A 233 -11.66 24.03 8.28
CA ALA A 233 -11.45 23.37 9.57
C ALA A 233 -10.30 24.02 10.37
N VAL A 234 -9.18 24.34 9.71
CA VAL A 234 -8.07 25.06 10.35
C VAL A 234 -8.44 26.51 10.70
N LYS A 235 -9.18 27.23 9.84
CA LYS A 235 -9.67 28.59 10.14
C LYS A 235 -10.57 28.62 11.36
N GLN A 236 -11.51 27.69 11.46
CA GLN A 236 -12.39 27.54 12.62
C GLN A 236 -11.59 27.24 13.89
N GLY A 237 -10.67 26.27 13.84
CA GLY A 237 -9.82 25.94 14.99
C GLY A 237 -8.93 27.11 15.45
N LEU A 238 -8.33 27.85 14.50
CA LEU A 238 -7.54 29.04 14.82
C LEU A 238 -8.39 30.17 15.39
N LYS A 239 -9.61 30.37 14.90
CA LYS A 239 -10.56 31.35 15.44
C LYS A 239 -10.90 31.02 16.89
N GLU A 240 -11.38 29.81 17.15
CA GLU A 240 -11.82 29.40 18.49
C GLU A 240 -10.69 29.41 19.53
N ILE A 241 -9.47 29.01 19.15
CA ILE A 241 -8.29 29.08 20.03
C ILE A 241 -7.84 30.53 20.23
N GLY A 242 -7.91 31.36 19.18
CA GLY A 242 -7.60 32.79 19.25
C GLY A 242 -8.52 33.54 20.21
N GLU A 243 -9.83 33.25 20.15
CA GLU A 243 -10.86 33.79 21.05
C GLU A 243 -10.68 33.31 22.51
N GLU A 244 -10.20 32.08 22.72
CA GLU A 244 -10.02 31.50 24.06
C GLU A 244 -8.74 31.99 24.78
N ILE A 245 -7.60 31.99 24.08
CA ILE A 245 -6.26 32.22 24.68
C ILE A 245 -5.37 33.22 23.94
N GLY A 246 -5.78 33.74 22.77
CA GLY A 246 -4.91 34.53 21.88
C GLY A 246 -4.30 35.79 22.52
N ASP A 247 -5.00 36.45 23.43
CA ASP A 247 -4.48 37.61 24.16
C ASP A 247 -3.48 37.27 25.26
N ARG A 248 -3.48 36.02 25.71
CA ARG A 248 -2.65 35.51 26.81
C ARG A 248 -1.36 34.86 26.32
N VAL A 249 -1.28 34.46 25.05
CA VAL A 249 -0.15 33.71 24.49
C VAL A 249 0.61 34.45 23.38
N GLU A 250 1.90 34.18 23.30
CA GLU A 250 2.77 34.52 22.16
C GLU A 250 3.19 33.20 21.49
N ILE A 251 2.73 32.96 20.26
CA ILE A 251 3.13 31.75 19.51
C ILE A 251 4.56 31.93 19.00
N ILE A 252 5.47 31.06 19.44
CA ILE A 252 6.92 31.14 19.15
C ILE A 252 7.32 30.20 18.01
N CYS A 253 6.59 29.12 17.78
CA CYS A 253 6.84 28.18 16.67
C CYS A 253 5.54 27.42 16.35
N VAL A 254 5.30 27.16 15.07
CA VAL A 254 4.14 26.38 14.59
C VAL A 254 4.59 25.13 13.83
N GLY A 255 4.00 23.99 14.18
CA GLY A 255 4.22 22.70 13.53
C GLY A 255 2.98 22.17 12.82
N THR A 256 3.12 21.66 11.59
CA THR A 256 2.04 20.92 10.89
C THR A 256 2.36 19.45 10.63
N THR A 257 1.33 18.60 10.71
CA THR A 257 1.38 17.17 10.38
C THR A 257 0.06 16.64 9.79
N GLY A 258 -0.03 15.33 9.59
CA GLY A 258 -1.13 14.67 8.89
C GLY A 258 -1.01 14.71 7.36
N SER A 259 -2.09 14.33 6.67
CA SER A 259 -2.16 14.28 5.21
C SER A 259 -2.17 15.67 4.55
N GLY A 260 -2.82 16.66 5.17
CA GLY A 260 -2.91 18.04 4.67
C GLY A 260 -1.70 18.95 5.01
N ARG A 261 -0.65 18.40 5.64
CA ARG A 261 0.40 19.17 6.33
C ARG A 261 1.11 20.24 5.50
N TYR A 262 1.37 19.98 4.21
CA TYR A 262 2.08 20.91 3.33
C TYR A 262 1.22 22.09 2.88
N MET A 263 -0.01 21.82 2.45
CA MET A 263 -1.00 22.85 2.09
C MET A 263 -1.23 23.81 3.27
N ILE A 264 -1.42 23.25 4.47
CA ILE A 264 -1.69 24.05 5.66
C ILE A 264 -0.42 24.73 6.18
N ALA A 265 0.77 24.18 5.98
CA ALA A 265 2.03 24.84 6.32
C ALA A 265 2.18 26.19 5.61
N ASP A 266 2.00 26.21 4.28
CA ASP A 266 2.07 27.44 3.48
C ASP A 266 0.93 28.41 3.82
N TYR A 267 -0.26 27.88 4.15
CA TYR A 267 -1.40 28.69 4.58
C TYR A 267 -1.12 29.42 5.90
N VAL A 268 -0.79 28.71 6.99
CA VAL A 268 -0.61 29.30 8.33
C VAL A 268 0.75 29.96 8.55
N GLY A 269 1.74 29.66 7.70
CA GLY A 269 3.14 30.03 7.91
C GLY A 269 3.81 29.12 8.95
N ALA A 270 3.69 27.80 8.80
CA ALA A 270 4.28 26.86 9.75
C ALA A 270 5.81 26.85 9.67
N ASP A 271 6.46 26.92 10.82
CA ASP A 271 7.92 26.90 10.92
C ASP A 271 8.47 25.49 10.64
N ILE A 272 7.77 24.44 11.07
CA ILE A 272 8.15 23.03 10.86
C ILE A 272 6.99 22.19 10.31
N VAL A 273 7.33 21.33 9.35
CA VAL A 273 6.45 20.29 8.83
C VAL A 273 7.08 18.94 9.15
N LYS A 274 6.31 18.00 9.72
CA LYS A 274 6.75 16.62 9.98
C LYS A 274 5.64 15.62 9.70
N ASN A 275 6.03 14.37 9.46
CA ASN A 275 5.10 13.27 9.28
C ASN A 275 4.38 12.90 10.60
N GLU A 276 3.21 12.29 10.47
CA GLU A 276 2.31 11.97 11.59
C GLU A 276 2.86 10.87 12.51
N ILE A 277 3.62 9.91 11.97
CA ILE A 277 4.24 8.81 12.73
C ILE A 277 5.22 9.40 13.76
N THR A 278 6.06 10.34 13.34
CA THR A 278 6.98 11.06 14.22
C THR A 278 6.24 11.92 15.25
N ALA A 279 5.12 12.57 14.87
CA ALA A 279 4.33 13.34 15.81
C ALA A 279 3.68 12.46 16.90
N GLN A 280 2.98 11.39 16.51
CA GLN A 280 2.34 10.44 17.43
C GLN A 280 3.35 9.76 18.37
N ALA A 281 4.49 9.30 17.82
CA ALA A 281 5.59 8.75 18.61
C ALA A 281 6.16 9.76 19.62
N THR A 282 6.34 11.02 19.23
CA THR A 282 6.84 12.08 20.13
C THR A 282 5.87 12.34 21.28
N ALA A 283 4.56 12.39 21.00
CA ALA A 283 3.54 12.56 22.02
C ALA A 283 3.49 11.36 23.00
N ALA A 284 3.52 10.13 22.48
CA ALA A 284 3.51 8.92 23.30
C ALA A 284 4.73 8.85 24.23
N ALA A 285 5.94 9.00 23.68
CA ALA A 285 7.20 8.94 24.44
C ALA A 285 7.38 10.10 25.44
N PHE A 286 6.67 11.21 25.25
CA PHE A 286 6.58 12.31 26.23
C PHE A 286 5.63 11.98 27.39
N ILE A 287 4.51 11.28 27.13
CA ILE A 287 3.52 10.89 28.15
C ILE A 287 4.06 9.76 29.03
N ASP A 288 4.62 8.70 28.44
CA ASP A 288 5.36 7.66 29.15
C ASP A 288 6.53 7.20 28.29
N ARG A 289 7.75 7.26 28.85
CA ARG A 289 8.96 6.86 28.13
C ARG A 289 9.12 5.34 28.00
N ASN A 290 8.36 4.57 28.78
CA ASN A 290 8.36 3.10 28.75
C ASN A 290 7.41 2.52 27.70
N VAL A 291 6.63 3.34 26.99
CA VAL A 291 5.77 2.90 25.90
C VAL A 291 6.60 2.21 24.81
N ASP A 292 6.21 1.00 24.44
CA ASP A 292 6.92 0.17 23.45
C ASP A 292 6.10 -0.04 22.16
N THR A 293 4.78 0.15 22.25
CA THR A 293 3.84 -0.10 21.17
C THR A 293 2.74 0.95 21.18
N ILE A 294 2.47 1.54 20.02
CA ILE A 294 1.33 2.42 19.79
C ILE A 294 0.43 1.74 18.76
N PHE A 295 -0.85 1.61 19.11
CA PHE A 295 -1.93 1.44 18.16
C PHE A 295 -2.63 2.78 18.01
N GLU A 296 -2.74 3.28 16.79
CA GLU A 296 -3.53 4.47 16.49
C GLU A 296 -4.60 4.06 15.47
N ILE A 297 -5.87 4.35 15.76
CA ILE A 297 -6.98 4.08 14.85
C ILE A 297 -7.80 5.37 14.69
N GLY A 298 -7.57 6.02 13.56
CA GLY A 298 -8.27 7.21 13.12
C GLY A 298 -9.56 6.90 12.38
N GLY A 299 -10.11 7.93 11.73
CA GLY A 299 -11.36 7.81 10.97
C GLY A 299 -11.23 7.01 9.66
N GLN A 300 -10.06 7.03 9.01
CA GLN A 300 -9.83 6.39 7.69
C GLN A 300 -8.55 5.54 7.61
N ASP A 301 -7.61 5.79 8.52
CA ASP A 301 -6.36 5.06 8.58
C ASP A 301 -6.10 4.55 10.01
N SER A 302 -5.21 3.56 10.09
CA SER A 302 -4.85 2.85 11.30
C SER A 302 -3.37 2.54 11.25
N LYS A 303 -2.64 2.88 12.31
CA LYS A 303 -1.17 2.92 12.34
C LYS A 303 -0.65 2.13 13.55
N TYR A 304 0.27 1.22 13.28
CA TYR A 304 1.07 0.52 14.27
C TYR A 304 2.44 1.20 14.34
N ILE A 305 2.94 1.52 15.54
CA ILE A 305 4.28 2.06 15.76
C ILE A 305 4.92 1.29 16.91
N SER A 306 6.15 0.82 16.73
CA SER A 306 6.97 0.23 17.79
C SER A 306 8.09 1.18 18.18
N LEU A 307 8.29 1.33 19.49
CA LEU A 307 9.25 2.21 20.12
C LEU A 307 10.23 1.40 20.96
N ARG A 308 11.51 1.82 20.97
CA ARG A 308 12.52 1.38 21.93
C ARG A 308 13.23 2.61 22.47
N ASP A 309 13.23 2.80 23.79
CA ASP A 309 13.82 3.96 24.48
C ASP A 309 13.30 5.33 24.01
N GLY A 310 12.08 5.38 23.46
CA GLY A 310 11.44 6.55 22.86
C GLY A 310 11.77 6.79 21.38
N VAL A 311 12.49 5.88 20.71
CA VAL A 311 12.85 5.96 19.28
C VAL A 311 12.04 4.96 18.46
N ILE A 312 11.55 5.38 17.29
CA ILE A 312 10.83 4.50 16.34
C ILE A 312 11.76 3.42 15.80
N VAL A 313 11.42 2.15 16.06
CA VAL A 313 12.17 0.98 15.58
C VAL A 313 11.46 0.23 14.45
N ASP A 314 10.13 0.23 14.43
CA ASP A 314 9.31 -0.31 13.34
C ASP A 314 7.97 0.44 13.29
N PHE A 315 7.32 0.48 12.13
CA PHE A 315 5.95 1.00 11.98
C PHE A 315 5.23 0.33 10.79
N GLU A 316 3.91 0.43 10.75
CA GLU A 316 3.08 0.04 9.61
C GLU A 316 1.79 0.86 9.63
N MET A 317 1.17 1.06 8.46
CA MET A 317 -0.14 1.69 8.36
C MET A 317 -1.02 0.90 7.39
N ASN A 318 -2.33 0.88 7.63
CA ASN A 318 -3.29 0.24 6.75
C ASN A 318 -3.20 0.80 5.30
N LYS A 319 -3.53 -0.04 4.33
CA LYS A 319 -3.36 0.29 2.91
C LYS A 319 -4.67 0.73 2.30
N ALA A 320 -4.92 2.05 2.28
CA ALA A 320 -6.06 2.68 1.58
C ALA A 320 -7.42 1.99 1.84
N CYS A 321 -7.62 1.45 3.04
CA CYS A 321 -8.72 0.53 3.34
C CYS A 321 -9.39 0.93 4.64
N ALA A 322 -10.64 1.39 4.56
CA ALA A 322 -11.44 1.78 5.72
C ALA A 322 -11.83 0.60 6.66
N ALA A 323 -11.48 -0.65 6.31
CA ALA A 323 -11.67 -1.77 7.23
C ALA A 323 -10.81 -1.58 8.48
N GLY A 324 -11.43 -1.71 9.66
CA GLY A 324 -10.75 -1.52 10.94
C GLY A 324 -10.49 -0.05 11.33
N THR A 325 -11.33 0.89 10.86
CA THR A 325 -11.22 2.35 11.12
C THR A 325 -12.51 2.92 11.72
N GLY A 326 -12.46 4.14 12.26
CA GLY A 326 -13.62 4.81 12.87
C GLY A 326 -14.81 5.01 11.93
N SER A 327 -14.58 5.40 10.68
CA SER A 327 -15.67 5.60 9.72
C SER A 327 -16.41 4.32 9.33
N PHE A 328 -15.81 3.14 9.57
CA PHE A 328 -16.52 1.87 9.45
C PHE A 328 -17.43 1.60 10.65
N LEU A 329 -17.02 1.93 11.88
CA LEU A 329 -17.90 1.84 13.06
C LEU A 329 -19.13 2.72 12.88
N GLU A 330 -18.93 3.97 12.48
CA GLU A 330 -19.98 4.95 12.20
C GLU A 330 -20.96 4.40 11.17
N GLU A 331 -20.48 3.99 10.00
CA GLU A 331 -21.33 3.49 8.92
C GLU A 331 -22.14 2.21 9.29
N GLN A 332 -21.57 1.30 10.10
CA GLN A 332 -22.31 0.10 10.53
C GLN A 332 -23.27 0.38 11.70
N ALA A 333 -22.94 1.30 12.60
CA ALA A 333 -23.81 1.68 13.71
C ALA A 333 -25.01 2.50 13.23
N GLU A 334 -24.82 3.42 12.29
CA GLU A 334 -25.90 4.14 11.60
C GLU A 334 -26.88 3.19 10.92
N LYS A 335 -26.38 2.14 10.24
CA LYS A 335 -27.21 1.08 9.63
C LYS A 335 -28.00 0.24 10.65
N LEU A 336 -27.59 0.23 11.92
CA LEU A 336 -28.34 -0.38 13.03
C LEU A 336 -29.22 0.62 13.80
N SER A 337 -29.18 1.91 13.42
CA SER A 337 -29.79 3.07 14.09
C SER A 337 -29.25 3.32 15.51
N ILE A 338 -27.92 3.36 15.67
CA ILE A 338 -27.23 3.42 16.98
C ILE A 338 -26.14 4.50 16.97
N SER A 339 -26.06 5.35 18.01
CA SER A 339 -24.97 6.32 18.16
C SER A 339 -23.66 5.62 18.53
N VAL A 340 -22.59 5.82 17.73
CA VAL A 340 -21.24 5.34 18.10
C VAL A 340 -20.73 5.98 19.38
N LYS A 341 -21.10 7.25 19.62
CA LYS A 341 -20.58 8.06 20.71
C LYS A 341 -21.24 7.73 22.06
N ASP A 342 -22.55 7.48 22.04
CA ASP A 342 -23.36 7.43 23.26
C ASP A 342 -23.83 6.00 23.58
N ASP A 343 -24.23 5.21 22.57
CA ASP A 343 -24.94 3.94 22.75
C ASP A 343 -24.07 2.70 22.46
N PHE A 344 -23.14 2.77 21.49
CA PHE A 344 -22.45 1.59 20.98
C PHE A 344 -21.73 0.81 22.08
N ALA A 345 -20.98 1.51 22.94
CA ALA A 345 -20.15 0.85 23.95
C ALA A 345 -21.00 0.18 25.04
N SER A 346 -22.07 0.83 25.51
CA SER A 346 -22.96 0.28 26.54
C SER A 346 -23.71 -0.95 26.02
N LEU A 347 -24.28 -0.88 24.81
CA LEU A 347 -24.95 -2.00 24.16
C LEU A 347 -23.98 -3.15 23.87
N ALA A 348 -22.77 -2.88 23.37
CA ALA A 348 -21.75 -3.92 23.16
C ALA A 348 -21.31 -4.61 24.46
N PHE A 349 -21.24 -3.90 25.59
CA PHE A 349 -20.96 -4.50 26.90
C PHE A 349 -22.12 -5.34 27.46
N SER A 350 -23.35 -5.12 26.99
CA SER A 350 -24.53 -5.94 27.30
C SER A 350 -24.65 -7.20 26.43
N SER A 351 -23.63 -7.52 25.61
CA SER A 351 -23.58 -8.75 24.81
C SER A 351 -23.19 -9.97 25.63
N GLU A 352 -24.02 -11.01 25.60
CA GLU A 352 -23.69 -12.32 26.17
C GLU A 352 -22.95 -13.23 25.17
N ASN A 353 -23.20 -13.08 23.87
CA ASN A 353 -22.67 -13.96 22.83
C ASN A 353 -22.32 -13.20 21.53
N PRO A 354 -21.16 -12.51 21.45
CA PRO A 354 -20.77 -11.67 20.32
C PRO A 354 -20.77 -12.39 18.97
N CYS A 355 -21.44 -11.83 17.97
CA CYS A 355 -21.55 -12.43 16.64
C CYS A 355 -20.21 -12.44 15.88
N ARG A 356 -19.87 -13.55 15.21
CA ARG A 356 -18.66 -13.63 14.37
C ARG A 356 -18.93 -13.02 12.98
N LEU A 357 -18.59 -11.74 12.80
CA LEU A 357 -18.77 -11.03 11.52
C LEU A 357 -17.56 -11.18 10.56
N GLY A 358 -16.45 -11.75 11.03
CA GLY A 358 -15.25 -12.01 10.25
C GLY A 358 -14.31 -10.81 10.16
N GLU A 359 -13.18 -11.02 9.48
CA GLU A 359 -11.99 -10.15 9.60
C GLU A 359 -11.47 -9.61 8.25
N ARG A 360 -12.21 -9.81 7.15
CA ARG A 360 -11.68 -9.67 5.78
C ARG A 360 -11.66 -8.23 5.27
N CYS A 361 -12.84 -7.70 4.93
CA CYS A 361 -13.09 -6.42 4.28
C CYS A 361 -14.45 -5.91 4.79
N THR A 362 -14.65 -4.59 4.84
CA THR A 362 -15.92 -3.98 5.28
C THR A 362 -17.13 -4.60 4.60
N VAL A 363 -17.09 -4.81 3.28
CA VAL A 363 -18.16 -5.41 2.48
C VAL A 363 -18.53 -6.83 2.94
N PHE A 364 -17.54 -7.66 3.32
CA PHE A 364 -17.82 -9.00 3.84
C PHE A 364 -18.32 -8.95 5.28
N MET A 365 -17.80 -8.05 6.11
CA MET A 365 -18.27 -7.85 7.49
C MET A 365 -19.70 -7.30 7.52
N GLU A 366 -20.05 -6.40 6.60
CA GLU A 366 -21.39 -5.86 6.37
C GLU A 366 -22.35 -6.95 5.89
N ASN A 367 -21.97 -7.75 4.88
CA ASN A 367 -22.79 -8.89 4.45
C ASN A 367 -23.02 -9.89 5.60
N SER A 368 -22.02 -10.13 6.44
CA SER A 368 -22.16 -10.96 7.65
C SER A 368 -23.03 -10.30 8.72
N LEU A 369 -22.91 -8.98 8.93
CA LEU A 369 -23.75 -8.21 9.86
C LEU A 369 -25.22 -8.30 9.44
N MET A 370 -25.52 -7.98 8.18
CA MET A 370 -26.87 -8.02 7.61
C MET A 370 -27.44 -9.43 7.58
N SER A 371 -26.65 -10.46 7.24
CA SER A 371 -27.11 -11.85 7.24
C SER A 371 -27.44 -12.35 8.65
N ASN A 372 -26.69 -11.94 9.69
CA ASN A 372 -27.03 -12.28 11.07
C ASN A 372 -28.26 -11.49 11.56
N LEU A 373 -28.35 -10.19 11.24
CA LEU A 373 -29.52 -9.35 11.56
C LEU A 373 -30.81 -9.93 10.94
N GLN A 374 -30.78 -10.33 9.67
CA GLN A 374 -31.90 -10.99 8.97
C GLN A 374 -32.28 -12.35 9.58
N ARG A 375 -31.37 -13.00 10.30
CA ARG A 375 -31.63 -14.24 11.06
C ARG A 375 -32.14 -13.97 12.48
N GLY A 376 -32.42 -12.72 12.84
CA GLY A 376 -32.89 -12.33 14.16
C GLY A 376 -31.79 -12.27 15.22
N ALA A 377 -30.53 -12.09 14.85
CA ALA A 377 -29.45 -11.91 15.82
C ALA A 377 -29.63 -10.60 16.59
N ASP A 378 -29.47 -10.67 17.91
CA ASP A 378 -29.57 -9.54 18.82
C ASP A 378 -28.55 -8.42 18.51
N LYS A 379 -28.99 -7.16 18.59
CA LYS A 379 -28.18 -5.99 18.22
C LYS A 379 -26.93 -5.84 19.11
N ASN A 380 -27.01 -6.15 20.40
CA ASN A 380 -25.87 -6.06 21.33
C ASN A 380 -24.77 -7.06 20.91
N ASN A 381 -25.18 -8.28 20.56
CA ASN A 381 -24.29 -9.32 20.04
C ASN A 381 -23.66 -8.93 18.69
N LEU A 382 -24.38 -8.22 17.82
CA LEU A 382 -23.83 -7.68 16.57
C LEU A 382 -22.80 -6.57 16.83
N LEU A 383 -23.04 -5.65 17.76
CA LEU A 383 -22.12 -4.55 18.11
C LEU A 383 -20.83 -5.05 18.77
N ALA A 384 -20.92 -5.98 19.71
CA ALA A 384 -19.75 -6.64 20.27
C ALA A 384 -18.98 -7.42 19.18
N GLY A 385 -19.71 -8.05 18.25
CA GLY A 385 -19.14 -8.66 17.05
C GLY A 385 -18.35 -7.68 16.18
N LEU A 386 -18.87 -6.47 15.96
CA LEU A 386 -18.18 -5.39 15.23
C LEU A 386 -16.89 -4.96 15.95
N ALA A 387 -16.93 -4.78 17.27
CA ALA A 387 -15.75 -4.42 18.06
C ALA A 387 -14.62 -5.46 17.92
N TYR A 388 -14.92 -6.76 18.06
CA TYR A 388 -13.95 -7.84 17.83
C TYR A 388 -13.46 -7.89 16.38
N SER A 389 -14.33 -7.64 15.40
CA SER A 389 -13.98 -7.72 13.98
C SER A 389 -12.97 -6.62 13.58
N ILE A 390 -13.06 -5.44 14.20
CA ILE A 390 -12.09 -4.35 14.02
C ILE A 390 -10.73 -4.70 14.63
N VAL A 391 -10.71 -5.25 15.85
CA VAL A 391 -9.48 -5.72 16.50
C VAL A 391 -8.80 -6.81 15.66
N GLN A 392 -9.56 -7.82 15.23
CA GLN A 392 -9.05 -8.89 14.35
C GLN A 392 -8.52 -8.34 13.02
N ASN A 393 -9.25 -7.41 12.39
CA ASN A 393 -8.79 -6.79 11.15
C ASN A 393 -7.51 -5.96 11.36
N TYR A 394 -7.45 -5.16 12.42
CA TYR A 394 -6.26 -4.35 12.76
C TYR A 394 -5.03 -5.23 13.03
N ILE A 395 -5.15 -6.26 13.86
CA ILE A 395 -4.03 -7.17 14.15
C ILE A 395 -3.60 -7.91 12.88
N ASN A 396 -4.54 -8.44 12.08
CA ASN A 396 -4.21 -9.27 10.92
C ASN A 396 -3.79 -8.47 9.68
N ARG A 397 -4.13 -7.17 9.57
CA ARG A 397 -3.84 -6.33 8.40
C ARG A 397 -2.84 -5.21 8.64
N VAL A 398 -2.79 -4.64 9.84
CA VAL A 398 -1.91 -3.51 10.18
C VAL A 398 -0.71 -4.01 10.98
N VAL A 399 -0.92 -4.78 12.05
CA VAL A 399 0.20 -5.37 12.80
C VAL A 399 0.84 -6.50 12.00
N ALA A 400 0.05 -7.35 11.34
CA ALA A 400 0.48 -8.35 10.35
C ALA A 400 1.66 -9.24 10.82
N GLY A 401 1.63 -9.68 12.08
CA GLY A 401 2.67 -10.50 12.71
C GLY A 401 3.90 -9.73 13.21
N LYS A 402 3.87 -8.39 13.26
CA LYS A 402 4.86 -7.58 13.98
C LYS A 402 4.74 -7.80 15.50
N PRO A 403 5.86 -7.75 16.25
CA PRO A 403 5.85 -8.04 17.69
C PRO A 403 5.13 -6.94 18.48
N ILE A 404 4.16 -7.33 19.30
CA ILE A 404 3.45 -6.42 20.21
C ILE A 404 4.14 -6.51 21.58
N GLY A 405 4.63 -5.39 22.10
CA GLY A 405 5.24 -5.29 23.43
C GLY A 405 4.22 -5.29 24.57
N GLU A 406 4.61 -4.87 25.77
CA GLU A 406 3.77 -4.90 26.97
C GLU A 406 3.14 -3.55 27.28
N ASN A 407 3.85 -2.45 27.04
CA ASN A 407 3.39 -1.09 27.31
C ASN A 407 2.72 -0.51 26.06
N ILE A 408 1.47 -0.94 25.84
CA ILE A 408 0.68 -0.60 24.65
C ILE A 408 -0.18 0.65 24.90
N PHE A 409 0.02 1.68 24.07
CA PHE A 409 -0.86 2.84 23.99
C PHE A 409 -1.88 2.69 22.86
N PHE A 410 -3.15 3.05 23.11
CA PHE A 410 -4.19 3.10 22.09
C PHE A 410 -4.69 4.55 21.89
N GLN A 411 -4.47 5.08 20.70
CA GLN A 411 -4.64 6.48 20.30
C GLN A 411 -5.64 6.63 19.14
N GLY A 412 -6.03 7.86 18.85
CA GLY A 412 -6.98 8.19 17.79
C GLY A 412 -8.43 8.26 18.27
N GLY A 413 -9.35 8.50 17.32
CA GLY A 413 -10.77 8.69 17.61
C GLY A 413 -11.48 7.42 18.09
N VAL A 414 -11.07 6.25 17.62
CA VAL A 414 -11.72 4.97 18.02
C VAL A 414 -11.44 4.62 19.48
N ALA A 415 -10.39 5.18 20.09
CA ALA A 415 -10.08 4.96 21.51
C ALA A 415 -11.14 5.52 22.48
N PHE A 416 -12.08 6.36 22.03
CA PHE A 416 -13.29 6.68 22.81
C PHE A 416 -14.22 5.47 23.03
N ASN A 417 -14.25 4.51 22.10
CA ASN A 417 -15.14 3.35 22.17
C ASN A 417 -14.53 2.26 23.06
N LYS A 418 -14.91 2.30 24.35
CA LYS A 418 -14.44 1.37 25.39
C LYS A 418 -14.63 -0.12 25.04
N SER A 419 -15.63 -0.47 24.23
CA SER A 419 -15.84 -1.88 23.82
C SER A 419 -14.72 -2.38 22.89
N VAL A 420 -14.15 -1.49 22.06
CA VAL A 420 -12.98 -1.81 21.20
C VAL A 420 -11.72 -1.97 22.05
N VAL A 421 -11.56 -1.15 23.10
CA VAL A 421 -10.45 -1.30 24.07
C VAL A 421 -10.51 -2.66 24.75
N ALA A 422 -11.68 -3.03 25.30
CA ALA A 422 -11.90 -4.32 25.95
C ALA A 422 -11.73 -5.50 24.97
N ALA A 423 -12.13 -5.35 23.70
CA ALA A 423 -11.88 -6.35 22.67
C ALA A 423 -10.38 -6.53 22.37
N PHE A 424 -9.57 -5.47 22.36
CA PHE A 424 -8.12 -5.58 22.27
C PHE A 424 -7.52 -6.31 23.47
N GLU A 425 -7.90 -5.92 24.70
CA GLU A 425 -7.40 -6.56 25.92
C GLU A 425 -7.74 -8.06 25.95
N LYS A 426 -8.98 -8.42 25.60
CA LYS A 426 -9.44 -9.82 25.54
C LYS A 426 -8.78 -10.62 24.41
N TYR A 427 -8.49 -10.00 23.26
CA TYR A 427 -7.88 -10.66 22.11
C TYR A 427 -6.37 -10.89 22.29
N LEU A 428 -5.67 -9.93 22.90
CA LEU A 428 -4.21 -9.99 23.10
C LEU A 428 -3.81 -10.62 24.44
N GLY A 429 -4.70 -10.63 25.44
CA GLY A 429 -4.35 -11.02 26.81
C GLY A 429 -3.40 -10.01 27.50
N LYS A 430 -3.34 -8.77 26.99
CA LYS A 430 -2.46 -7.69 27.45
C LYS A 430 -3.28 -6.46 27.84
N LYS A 431 -2.77 -5.67 28.78
CA LYS A 431 -3.37 -4.39 29.17
C LYS A 431 -3.23 -3.37 28.04
N ILE A 432 -4.28 -2.60 27.77
CA ILE A 432 -4.25 -1.48 26.81
C ILE A 432 -4.40 -0.17 27.57
N THR A 433 -3.50 0.79 27.34
CA THR A 433 -3.57 2.11 27.96
C THR A 433 -4.06 3.15 26.96
N VAL A 434 -5.20 3.78 27.22
CA VAL A 434 -5.64 4.97 26.47
C VAL A 434 -5.03 6.21 27.14
N PRO A 435 -4.10 6.94 26.47
CA PRO A 435 -3.44 8.09 27.08
C PRO A 435 -4.38 9.30 27.18
N PRO A 436 -4.10 10.28 28.07
CA PRO A 436 -4.84 11.52 28.11
C PRO A 436 -4.70 12.28 26.78
N ASN A 437 -5.79 12.90 26.32
CA ASN A 437 -5.86 13.60 25.03
C ASN A 437 -5.54 12.74 23.79
N HIS A 438 -5.85 11.44 23.84
CA HIS A 438 -5.69 10.48 22.72
C HIS A 438 -6.31 10.95 21.39
N ASP A 439 -7.31 11.83 21.46
CA ASP A 439 -8.00 12.49 20.34
C ASP A 439 -7.13 13.46 19.53
N VAL A 440 -6.14 14.11 20.16
CA VAL A 440 -5.31 15.17 19.54
C VAL A 440 -3.80 14.93 19.72
N THR A 441 -3.40 13.69 19.99
CA THR A 441 -2.00 13.30 20.24
C THR A 441 -1.04 13.71 19.11
N GLY A 442 -1.45 13.63 17.84
CA GLY A 442 -0.67 14.11 16.69
C GLY A 442 -0.38 15.62 16.76
N ALA A 443 -1.38 16.44 17.11
CA ALA A 443 -1.21 17.88 17.29
C ALA A 443 -0.31 18.21 18.49
N ILE A 444 -0.46 17.50 19.63
CA ILE A 444 0.42 17.65 20.80
C ILE A 444 1.88 17.31 20.43
N GLY A 445 2.08 16.21 19.70
CA GLY A 445 3.39 15.80 19.18
C GLY A 445 4.04 16.87 18.31
N MET A 446 3.28 17.52 17.45
CA MET A 446 3.80 18.64 16.64
C MET A 446 4.13 19.89 17.44
N ALA A 447 3.35 20.20 18.49
CA ALA A 447 3.66 21.31 19.38
C ALA A 447 4.99 21.07 20.13
N LEU A 448 5.23 19.83 20.58
CA LEU A 448 6.51 19.40 21.17
C LEU A 448 7.68 19.52 20.17
N ILE A 449 7.50 19.04 18.94
CA ILE A 449 8.50 19.14 17.85
C ILE A 449 8.82 20.61 17.52
N ALA A 450 7.80 21.49 17.48
CA ALA A 450 7.96 22.92 17.24
C ALA A 450 8.79 23.60 18.36
N LYS A 451 8.52 23.25 19.63
CA LYS A 451 9.30 23.68 20.79
C LYS A 451 10.77 23.25 20.72
N ASP A 452 11.03 21.99 20.40
CA ASP A 452 12.39 21.45 20.37
C ASP A 452 13.23 22.00 19.20
N ARG A 453 12.59 22.26 18.05
CA ARG A 453 13.24 23.00 16.94
C ARG A 453 13.69 24.39 17.38
N ASN A 454 12.83 25.14 18.08
CA ASN A 454 13.19 26.46 18.59
C ASN A 454 14.39 26.39 19.54
N ALA A 455 14.41 25.43 20.46
CA ALA A 455 15.53 25.21 21.38
C ALA A 455 16.86 24.88 20.66
N LEU A 456 16.82 24.13 19.55
CA LEU A 456 18.01 23.85 18.74
C LEU A 456 18.52 25.09 17.98
N CYS A 457 17.62 25.91 17.43
CA CYS A 457 17.99 27.17 16.76
C CYS A 457 18.66 28.15 17.75
N VAL A 458 18.06 28.36 18.93
CA VAL A 458 18.62 29.23 19.99
C VAL A 458 20.00 28.76 20.48
N LYS A 459 20.27 27.45 20.49
CA LYS A 459 21.61 26.91 20.81
C LYS A 459 22.64 27.19 19.71
N ARG A 460 22.24 27.19 18.43
CA ARG A 460 23.12 27.46 17.28
C ARG A 460 23.54 28.94 17.16
N ASP A 461 22.67 29.89 17.51
CA ASP A 461 23.07 31.30 17.53
C ASP A 461 24.01 31.61 18.71
N LYS A 462 23.73 31.06 19.91
CA LYS A 462 24.62 31.21 21.07
C LYS A 462 26.03 30.63 20.87
N SER A 463 26.22 29.65 19.98
CA SER A 463 27.56 29.16 19.62
C SER A 463 28.26 30.02 18.56
N LYS A 464 27.51 30.66 17.65
CA LYS A 464 28.07 31.68 16.73
C LYS A 464 28.56 32.92 17.48
N ASP A 465 27.78 33.44 18.43
CA ASP A 465 28.19 34.59 19.26
C ASP A 465 29.44 34.30 20.12
N ARG A 466 29.58 33.05 20.62
CA ARG A 466 30.80 32.65 21.35
C ARG A 466 32.02 32.52 20.44
N ASN A 467 31.86 32.05 19.20
CA ASN A 467 32.97 32.00 18.24
C ASN A 467 33.39 33.40 17.74
N ALA A 468 32.47 34.37 17.72
CA ALA A 468 32.80 35.77 17.44
C ALA A 468 33.67 36.45 18.52
N LEU A 469 33.70 35.89 19.75
CA LEU A 469 34.49 36.40 20.89
C LEU A 469 35.78 35.61 21.16
N CYS A 470 36.02 34.49 20.48
CA CYS A 470 37.23 33.68 20.66
C CYS A 470 38.30 33.90 19.57
N VAL A 471 37.91 34.39 18.38
CA VAL A 471 38.84 34.66 17.26
C VAL A 471 39.25 36.14 17.23
N LYS A 472 39.95 36.60 18.27
CA LYS A 472 40.70 37.88 18.29
C LYS A 472 41.71 37.98 19.44
N ARG A 473 42.50 36.91 19.65
CA ARG A 473 43.61 36.94 20.62
C ARG A 473 44.82 36.08 20.24
N ASN A 474 45.18 36.14 18.96
CA ASN A 474 46.57 36.01 18.47
C ASN A 474 46.64 36.64 17.08
N GLU A 475 47.86 36.99 16.66
CA GLU A 475 48.18 37.65 15.38
C GLU A 475 47.68 39.09 15.22
N LEU A 476 48.52 40.03 15.67
CA LEU A 476 49.01 41.16 14.86
C LEU A 476 50.08 41.93 15.65
N LYS A 477 51.35 41.55 15.45
CA LYS A 477 52.50 42.40 15.81
C LYS A 477 52.91 43.21 14.57
N GLY A 478 52.95 44.53 14.70
CA GLY A 478 53.70 45.41 13.81
C GLY A 478 52.96 45.93 12.57
N ALA A 479 52.27 47.06 12.70
CA ALA A 479 52.27 48.18 11.74
C ALA A 479 51.67 49.43 12.40
N SER A 480 52.15 50.61 12.03
CA SER A 480 51.79 51.91 12.62
C SER A 480 50.45 52.45 12.11
N ILE A 481 49.73 53.17 13.00
CA ILE A 481 48.44 53.83 12.72
C ILE A 481 48.66 55.37 12.65
N PRO A 482 48.23 56.06 11.58
CA PRO A 482 47.91 57.49 11.60
C PRO A 482 46.42 57.71 11.99
N PRO A 483 46.05 58.90 12.50
CA PRO A 483 44.98 59.01 13.50
C PRO A 483 43.54 59.04 12.96
N VAL A 484 42.64 58.64 13.86
CA VAL A 484 41.18 58.75 13.73
C VAL A 484 40.71 60.19 13.91
N THR A 485 39.77 60.65 13.07
CA THR A 485 38.86 61.75 13.41
C THR A 485 37.40 61.29 13.32
N HIS A 486 36.71 61.42 14.45
CA HIS A 486 35.26 61.48 14.67
C HIS A 486 34.29 61.09 13.53
N HIS A 487 33.56 59.98 13.75
CA HIS A 487 32.16 60.13 14.20
C HIS A 487 31.65 58.85 14.87
N ALA A 488 31.62 58.87 16.20
CA ALA A 488 30.82 57.94 17.00
C ALA A 488 29.57 58.66 17.51
N SER A 489 28.38 58.22 17.09
CA SER A 489 27.17 58.20 17.95
C SER A 489 26.04 57.42 17.27
N ARG A 490 25.27 56.65 18.06
CA ARG A 490 24.12 55.80 17.66
C ARG A 490 24.53 54.66 16.70
N ILE A 491 24.58 53.40 17.13
CA ILE A 491 23.42 52.60 17.57
C ILE A 491 23.85 51.60 18.66
N MET A 492 23.16 51.63 19.80
CA MET A 492 23.00 50.47 20.69
C MET A 492 21.54 49.99 20.61
N HIS A 493 21.32 48.72 20.92
CA HIS A 493 20.07 47.95 20.79
C HIS A 493 19.68 47.54 19.36
N HIS A 494 20.04 46.30 19.00
CA HIS A 494 19.04 45.24 18.79
C HIS A 494 19.71 43.85 18.75
N ALA A 495 19.43 43.02 19.75
CA ALA A 495 19.59 41.57 19.62
C ALA A 495 18.27 41.01 19.09
N SER A 496 18.26 40.45 17.88
CA SER A 496 17.04 39.97 17.23
C SER A 496 16.69 38.55 17.67
N SER A 497 15.58 38.40 18.39
CA SER A 497 14.92 37.10 18.52
C SER A 497 14.40 36.64 17.15
N LEU A 498 14.61 35.36 16.82
CA LEU A 498 13.96 34.72 15.68
C LEU A 498 12.44 34.84 15.84
N ARG A 499 11.78 35.55 14.93
CA ARG A 499 10.31 35.60 14.83
C ARG A 499 9.82 34.38 14.05
N THR A 500 8.74 33.75 14.54
CA THR A 500 8.00 32.70 13.81
C THR A 500 7.50 33.22 12.46
N SER A 501 7.35 32.33 11.48
CA SER A 501 6.62 32.61 10.24
C SER A 501 5.10 32.59 10.39
N PHE A 502 4.56 32.29 11.58
CA PHE A 502 3.13 32.21 11.84
C PHE A 502 2.42 33.52 11.52
N LYS A 503 1.38 33.43 10.68
CA LYS A 503 0.63 34.60 10.18
C LYS A 503 -0.44 35.13 11.16
N GLY A 504 -0.57 34.53 12.35
CA GLY A 504 -1.45 34.97 13.43
C GLY A 504 -2.89 34.41 13.40
N PHE A 505 -3.63 34.54 14.50
CA PHE A 505 -5.02 34.04 14.62
C PHE A 505 -6.04 34.78 13.72
N GLU A 506 -5.73 36.02 13.33
CA GLU A 506 -6.51 36.83 12.38
C GLU A 506 -6.61 36.23 10.96
N LEU A 507 -5.83 35.18 10.66
CA LEU A 507 -5.90 34.45 9.38
C LEU A 507 -7.30 33.91 9.07
N SER A 508 -8.05 33.57 10.13
CA SER A 508 -9.45 33.12 10.07
C SER A 508 -10.38 34.10 9.33
N LYS A 509 -10.06 35.40 9.31
CA LYS A 509 -10.86 36.47 8.72
C LYS A 509 -10.43 36.88 7.30
N ARG A 510 -9.34 36.34 6.75
CA ARG A 510 -8.84 36.74 5.43
C ARG A 510 -9.62 36.07 4.29
N PRO A 511 -10.10 36.83 3.29
CA PRO A 511 -10.66 36.26 2.07
C PRO A 511 -9.59 35.53 1.24
N TYR A 512 -10.04 34.50 0.52
CA TYR A 512 -9.25 33.83 -0.50
C TYR A 512 -10.16 33.46 -1.69
N ASN A 513 -9.55 33.22 -2.85
CA ASN A 513 -10.24 32.79 -4.05
C ASN A 513 -9.57 31.53 -4.63
N ILE A 514 -10.35 30.52 -5.01
CA ILE A 514 -9.89 29.26 -5.62
C ILE A 514 -10.24 29.29 -7.11
N SER A 515 -9.32 28.82 -7.95
CA SER A 515 -9.60 28.48 -9.36
C SER A 515 -8.76 27.28 -9.76
N SER A 516 -9.18 26.50 -10.77
CA SER A 516 -8.41 25.36 -11.28
C SER A 516 -7.89 25.57 -12.70
N PHE A 517 -6.92 24.74 -13.12
CA PHE A 517 -6.44 24.64 -14.50
C PHE A 517 -5.80 23.27 -14.77
N GLU A 518 -5.81 22.79 -16.03
CA GLU A 518 -5.16 21.53 -16.39
C GLU A 518 -3.63 21.66 -16.59
N CYS A 519 -2.88 20.80 -15.89
CA CYS A 519 -1.44 20.64 -16.06
C CYS A 519 -1.10 19.90 -17.37
N LYS A 520 -0.70 20.65 -18.40
CA LYS A 520 -0.06 20.10 -19.61
C LYS A 520 1.42 19.73 -19.43
N GLY A 521 1.87 19.54 -18.19
CA GLY A 521 3.29 19.33 -17.85
C GLY A 521 3.80 17.90 -18.04
N CYS A 522 2.90 16.92 -18.09
CA CYS A 522 3.18 15.51 -18.32
C CYS A 522 1.87 14.79 -18.72
N PRO A 523 1.89 13.52 -19.14
CA PRO A 523 0.69 12.77 -19.55
C PRO A 523 -0.37 12.56 -18.45
N ASN A 524 -0.14 13.02 -17.22
CA ASN A 524 -1.08 12.88 -16.11
C ASN A 524 -2.26 13.87 -16.15
N VAL A 525 -2.19 14.93 -16.97
CA VAL A 525 -3.22 15.97 -17.16
C VAL A 525 -3.96 16.32 -15.87
N CYS A 526 -3.21 16.69 -14.83
CA CYS A 526 -3.77 16.91 -13.50
C CYS A 526 -4.54 18.23 -13.47
N GLU A 527 -5.75 18.23 -12.91
CA GLU A 527 -6.39 19.48 -12.51
C GLU A 527 -5.65 20.05 -11.29
N ILE A 528 -5.10 21.25 -11.45
CA ILE A 528 -4.34 21.98 -10.43
C ILE A 528 -5.19 23.15 -9.94
N ASN A 529 -5.51 23.13 -8.66
CA ASN A 529 -6.11 24.26 -7.99
C ASN A 529 -5.03 25.29 -7.65
N ARG A 530 -5.40 26.57 -7.74
CA ARG A 530 -4.62 27.70 -7.28
C ARG A 530 -5.47 28.55 -6.34
N ILE A 531 -4.96 28.78 -5.14
CA ILE A 531 -5.54 29.69 -4.15
C ILE A 531 -4.80 31.02 -4.24
N LYS A 532 -5.55 32.11 -4.33
CA LYS A 532 -5.05 33.46 -4.09
C LYS A 532 -5.59 33.96 -2.76
N ILE A 533 -4.72 34.25 -1.80
CA ILE A 533 -5.08 34.86 -0.51
C ILE A 533 -4.99 36.38 -0.68
N GLU A 534 -5.96 37.11 -0.14
CA GLU A 534 -5.93 38.57 -0.21
C GLU A 534 -4.76 39.14 0.61
N GLY A 535 -3.96 40.01 -0.04
CA GLY A 535 -2.76 40.61 0.56
C GLY A 535 -1.46 39.78 0.47
N GLU A 536 -1.43 38.64 -0.22
CA GLU A 536 -0.20 37.88 -0.48
C GLU A 536 0.19 37.83 -1.97
N ASP A 537 1.49 37.93 -2.25
CA ASP A 537 2.02 37.80 -3.61
C ASP A 537 2.12 36.34 -4.07
N GLY A 538 1.55 36.08 -5.24
CA GLY A 538 1.53 34.78 -5.91
C GLY A 538 0.34 33.90 -5.52
N TYR A 539 0.43 32.63 -5.89
CA TYR A 539 -0.58 31.61 -5.63
C TYR A 539 -0.01 30.49 -4.75
N LEU A 540 -0.88 29.83 -3.99
CA LEU A 540 -0.65 28.48 -3.47
C LEU A 540 -1.27 27.49 -4.44
N PHE A 541 -0.58 26.42 -4.81
CA PHE A 541 -1.12 25.42 -5.73
C PHE A 541 -1.24 24.05 -5.05
N TYR A 542 -2.27 23.29 -5.42
CA TYR A 542 -2.49 21.93 -4.94
C TYR A 542 -3.34 21.12 -5.93
N GLY A 543 -3.34 19.79 -5.80
CA GLY A 543 -4.02 18.87 -6.74
C GLY A 543 -3.10 18.30 -7.81
N GLY A 544 -1.80 18.62 -7.77
CA GLY A 544 -0.81 17.91 -8.54
C GLY A 544 -0.77 16.43 -8.16
N ARG A 545 -0.85 15.54 -9.16
CA ARG A 545 -0.39 14.15 -8.98
C ARG A 545 1.13 14.03 -9.18
N CYS A 546 1.85 15.13 -9.01
CA CYS A 546 3.30 15.28 -9.08
C CYS A 546 3.69 16.64 -8.48
N GLU A 547 4.88 16.74 -7.88
CA GLU A 547 5.37 17.93 -7.16
C GLU A 547 5.60 19.19 -8.03
N LYS A 548 5.14 19.23 -9.29
CA LYS A 548 5.33 20.37 -10.20
C LYS A 548 4.72 21.66 -9.65
N TYR A 549 3.66 21.55 -8.85
CA TYR A 549 2.92 22.70 -8.31
C TYR A 549 2.78 22.68 -6.78
N ASP A 550 2.70 21.51 -6.14
CA ASP A 550 2.40 21.38 -4.70
C ASP A 550 3.49 21.91 -3.74
N ILE A 551 4.58 22.51 -4.26
CA ILE A 551 5.66 23.06 -3.43
C ILE A 551 6.16 24.38 -4.01
N ARG A 552 6.18 25.46 -3.22
CA ARG A 552 7.06 26.64 -3.44
C ARG A 552 8.53 26.26 -3.21
N LYS A 553 9.08 25.37 -4.05
CA LYS A 553 10.52 25.04 -4.03
C LYS A 553 11.30 26.29 -4.41
N LYS A 554 12.13 26.79 -3.49
CA LYS A 554 13.40 27.41 -3.88
C LYS A 554 14.09 26.43 -4.83
N LYS A 555 14.53 26.90 -6.00
CA LYS A 555 15.35 26.09 -6.92
C LYS A 555 16.73 25.81 -6.30
N THR A 556 16.79 24.86 -5.38
CA THR A 556 17.98 24.04 -5.20
C THR A 556 17.84 22.87 -6.16
N SER A 557 18.61 22.92 -7.26
CA SER A 557 18.95 21.70 -7.99
C SER A 557 19.50 20.70 -6.99
N SER A 558 18.90 19.51 -6.91
CA SER A 558 19.49 18.44 -6.11
C SER A 558 20.86 18.11 -6.72
N GLU A 559 21.92 18.18 -5.92
CA GLU A 559 23.29 17.82 -6.34
C GLU A 559 23.46 16.28 -6.43
N ILE A 560 22.40 15.53 -6.15
CA ILE A 560 22.37 14.07 -6.14
C ILE A 560 22.26 13.54 -7.58
N PRO A 561 23.16 12.61 -8.00
CA PRO A 561 23.13 12.05 -9.35
C PRO A 561 21.90 11.16 -9.58
N ASP A 562 21.26 11.27 -10.74
CA ASP A 562 20.15 10.40 -11.16
C ASP A 562 20.66 9.04 -11.69
N ILE A 563 21.00 8.16 -10.75
CA ILE A 563 21.51 6.82 -11.04
C ILE A 563 20.45 5.93 -11.72
N PHE A 564 19.16 6.14 -11.41
CA PHE A 564 18.06 5.42 -12.04
C PHE A 564 17.89 5.87 -13.50
N GLY A 565 18.03 7.16 -13.77
CA GLY A 565 18.14 7.73 -15.11
C GLY A 565 19.27 7.09 -15.92
N PHE A 566 20.49 7.02 -15.38
CA PHE A 566 21.62 6.36 -16.04
C PHE A 566 21.36 4.87 -16.33
N ARG A 567 20.81 4.11 -15.36
CA ARG A 567 20.49 2.70 -15.56
C ARG A 567 19.51 2.49 -16.71
N ASP A 568 18.46 3.31 -16.74
CA ASP A 568 17.43 3.26 -17.78
C ASP A 568 17.97 3.72 -19.15
N GLU A 569 18.80 4.75 -19.19
CA GLU A 569 19.52 5.16 -20.41
C GLU A 569 20.31 3.98 -21.00
N MET A 570 21.11 3.29 -20.19
CA MET A 570 21.88 2.11 -20.64
C MET A 570 20.99 0.94 -21.09
N LEU A 571 19.81 0.77 -20.49
CA LEU A 571 18.83 -0.26 -20.87
C LEU A 571 18.19 0.02 -22.24
N TRP A 572 17.92 1.29 -22.55
CA TRP A 572 17.26 1.73 -23.78
C TRP A 572 18.22 2.09 -24.92
N LYS A 573 19.49 2.37 -24.61
CA LYS A 573 20.53 2.87 -25.54
C LYS A 573 20.54 2.14 -26.88
N GLU A 574 20.72 0.82 -26.87
CA GLU A 574 20.86 0.02 -28.10
C GLU A 574 19.59 0.05 -28.97
N HIS A 575 18.40 0.09 -28.36
CA HIS A 575 17.14 0.23 -29.10
C HIS A 575 17.05 1.61 -29.77
N ASN A 576 17.37 2.68 -29.03
CA ASN A 576 17.30 4.05 -29.51
C ASN A 576 18.33 4.32 -30.62
N ASP A 577 19.59 3.91 -30.43
CA ASP A 577 20.68 4.06 -31.39
C ASP A 577 20.31 3.39 -32.73
N ARG A 578 19.81 2.14 -32.69
CA ARG A 578 19.40 1.40 -33.90
C ARG A 578 18.14 1.95 -34.56
N LYS A 579 17.17 2.41 -33.77
CA LYS A 579 15.96 3.06 -34.28
C LYS A 579 16.29 4.35 -35.01
N ALA A 580 17.19 5.17 -34.47
CA ALA A 580 17.67 6.39 -35.13
C ALA A 580 18.36 6.09 -36.47
N LEU A 581 19.29 5.12 -36.49
CA LEU A 581 19.94 4.67 -37.73
C LEU A 581 18.93 4.18 -38.78
N CYS A 582 17.89 3.45 -38.36
CA CYS A 582 16.83 2.97 -39.25
C CYS A 582 16.03 4.14 -39.87
N VAL A 583 15.65 5.14 -39.07
CA VAL A 583 14.94 6.35 -39.55
C VAL A 583 15.80 7.12 -40.57
N MET A 584 17.05 7.44 -40.24
CA MET A 584 17.98 8.13 -41.14
C MET A 584 18.15 7.38 -42.46
N SER A 585 18.24 6.04 -42.42
CA SER A 585 18.38 5.20 -43.63
C SER A 585 17.13 5.16 -44.52
N ASN A 586 15.96 5.53 -43.99
CA ASN A 586 14.73 5.63 -44.78
C ASN A 586 14.52 7.04 -45.33
N GLU A 587 14.93 8.09 -44.62
CA GLU A 587 14.92 9.48 -45.11
C GLU A 587 15.93 9.68 -46.26
N LEU A 588 17.12 9.10 -46.14
CA LEU A 588 18.18 9.18 -47.17
C LEU A 588 17.86 8.45 -48.48
N LYS A 589 16.79 7.65 -48.56
CA LYS A 589 16.34 7.04 -49.83
C LYS A 589 15.77 8.05 -50.84
N GLY A 590 15.62 9.32 -50.45
CA GLY A 590 15.12 10.41 -51.31
C GLY A 590 16.19 11.21 -52.07
N THR A 591 17.48 11.13 -51.71
CA THR A 591 18.53 12.01 -52.30
C THR A 591 19.87 11.31 -52.48
N SER A 592 20.52 11.53 -53.64
CA SER A 592 21.85 11.04 -53.94
C SER A 592 22.95 11.92 -53.31
N ILE A 593 23.93 11.29 -52.65
CA ILE A 593 25.06 11.96 -51.98
C ILE A 593 26.39 11.28 -52.42
N PRO A 594 27.47 12.03 -52.70
CA PRO A 594 28.75 11.50 -53.22
C PRO A 594 29.65 10.86 -52.14
N PRO A 595 30.72 10.12 -52.53
CA PRO A 595 31.47 9.25 -51.61
C PRO A 595 32.46 10.00 -50.69
N VAL A 596 32.62 9.48 -49.46
CA VAL A 596 33.52 10.02 -48.40
C VAL A 596 34.45 8.90 -47.87
N THR A 597 35.48 9.28 -47.10
CA THR A 597 36.76 8.58 -46.97
C THR A 597 36.89 7.58 -45.80
N HIS A 598 37.90 6.70 -45.93
CA HIS A 598 38.26 5.47 -45.20
C HIS A 598 37.96 5.28 -43.69
N HIS A 599 37.60 6.28 -42.88
CA HIS A 599 37.33 6.07 -41.45
C HIS A 599 35.92 5.55 -41.13
N GLU A 600 34.99 5.58 -42.09
CA GLU A 600 33.60 5.14 -41.93
C GLU A 600 33.36 3.64 -42.16
N SER A 601 34.41 2.88 -42.54
CA SER A 601 34.31 1.50 -43.07
C SER A 601 33.63 0.46 -42.17
N ARG A 602 33.56 0.69 -40.85
CA ARG A 602 32.80 -0.18 -39.92
C ARG A 602 31.34 0.23 -39.74
N ILE A 603 30.99 1.48 -40.03
CA ILE A 603 29.60 1.97 -39.98
C ILE A 603 28.88 1.59 -41.29
N THR A 604 29.59 1.68 -42.42
CA THR A 604 29.04 1.35 -43.75
C THR A 604 28.67 -0.12 -43.92
N ASP A 605 29.41 -1.07 -43.33
CA ASP A 605 29.10 -2.52 -43.47
C ASP A 605 27.96 -3.00 -42.55
N HIS A 606 27.64 -2.25 -41.48
CA HIS A 606 26.44 -2.50 -40.67
C HIS A 606 25.21 -1.81 -41.27
N ALA A 607 25.38 -0.58 -41.80
CA ALA A 607 24.32 0.15 -42.48
C ALA A 607 23.85 -0.53 -43.79
N SER A 608 24.77 -1.12 -44.58
CA SER A 608 24.43 -1.87 -45.80
C SER A 608 23.57 -3.10 -45.55
N ARG A 609 23.75 -3.78 -44.41
CA ARG A 609 22.93 -4.92 -43.96
C ARG A 609 21.54 -4.51 -43.48
N ILE A 610 21.37 -3.25 -43.06
CA ILE A 610 20.11 -2.70 -42.55
C ILE A 610 19.21 -2.19 -43.70
N THR A 611 19.74 -1.89 -44.89
CA THR A 611 19.00 -1.18 -45.95
C THR A 611 18.30 -2.06 -46.99
N HIS A 612 18.71 -3.32 -47.18
CA HIS A 612 18.15 -4.23 -48.21
C HIS A 612 17.19 -5.29 -47.65
N HIS A 613 15.91 -4.92 -47.46
CA HIS A 613 14.75 -5.82 -47.68
C HIS A 613 13.45 -5.00 -47.68
N ALA A 614 12.59 -5.20 -48.68
CA ALA A 614 11.25 -4.61 -48.72
C ALA A 614 10.29 -5.38 -47.78
N SER A 615 9.29 -4.66 -47.22
CA SER A 615 8.35 -5.11 -46.18
C SER A 615 9.01 -5.78 -44.96
N ARG A 616 9.48 -4.99 -44.01
CA ARG A 616 9.81 -5.48 -42.65
C ARG A 616 8.54 -5.76 -41.87
N VAL A 617 8.42 -6.98 -41.34
CA VAL A 617 7.44 -7.30 -40.29
C VAL A 617 7.79 -6.49 -39.04
N LYS A 618 6.80 -5.83 -38.43
CA LYS A 618 6.93 -5.06 -37.19
C LYS A 618 6.63 -5.95 -36.00
N ILE A 619 7.66 -6.26 -35.20
CA ILE A 619 7.55 -7.08 -34.00
C ILE A 619 7.55 -6.19 -32.76
N GLY A 620 6.48 -6.29 -31.98
CA GLY A 620 6.31 -5.59 -30.71
C GLY A 620 7.03 -6.28 -29.55
N ILE A 621 7.75 -5.52 -28.73
CA ILE A 621 8.27 -5.96 -27.42
C ILE A 621 7.52 -5.18 -26.32
N PRO A 622 6.66 -5.84 -25.51
CA PRO A 622 6.05 -5.19 -24.37
C PRO A 622 7.10 -4.96 -23.26
N TYR A 623 7.17 -3.76 -22.71
CA TYR A 623 8.09 -3.37 -21.63
C TYR A 623 7.62 -3.97 -20.28
N ILE A 624 7.87 -5.28 -20.11
CA ILE A 624 7.34 -6.09 -19.00
C ILE A 624 8.39 -7.01 -18.38
N PHE A 625 8.22 -7.34 -17.10
CA PHE A 625 8.92 -8.41 -16.39
C PHE A 625 10.45 -8.41 -16.51
N TYR A 626 11.02 -9.29 -17.34
CA TYR A 626 12.48 -9.40 -17.51
C TYR A 626 13.04 -8.55 -18.64
N PHE A 627 12.19 -7.84 -19.41
CA PHE A 627 12.70 -6.80 -20.31
C PHE A 627 13.36 -5.63 -19.55
N HIS A 628 13.03 -5.41 -18.27
CA HIS A 628 13.74 -4.43 -17.42
C HIS A 628 15.22 -4.81 -17.10
N GLU A 629 15.66 -6.00 -17.55
CA GLU A 629 17.04 -6.46 -17.52
C GLU A 629 17.54 -6.86 -18.93
N TYR A 630 16.72 -7.55 -19.74
CA TYR A 630 17.09 -8.16 -21.02
C TYR A 630 16.61 -7.40 -22.28
N LEU A 631 16.10 -6.16 -22.16
CA LEU A 631 15.76 -5.36 -23.34
C LEU A 631 16.95 -5.19 -24.32
N PRO A 632 18.21 -4.97 -23.88
CA PRO A 632 19.35 -4.87 -24.78
C PRO A 632 19.54 -6.15 -25.60
N PHE A 633 19.51 -7.33 -24.97
CA PHE A 633 19.56 -8.62 -25.65
C PHE A 633 18.46 -8.76 -26.73
N TRP A 634 17.20 -8.59 -26.34
CA TRP A 634 16.07 -8.89 -27.23
C TRP A 634 15.93 -7.89 -28.38
N THR A 635 16.17 -6.61 -28.14
CA THR A 635 16.14 -5.58 -29.20
C THR A 635 17.29 -5.77 -30.18
N THR A 636 18.52 -6.03 -29.69
CA THR A 636 19.67 -6.38 -30.55
C THR A 636 19.36 -7.58 -31.43
N LEU A 637 18.88 -8.68 -30.83
CA LEU A 637 18.56 -9.91 -31.55
C LEU A 637 17.58 -9.64 -32.70
N LEU A 638 16.46 -8.94 -32.43
CA LEU A 638 15.49 -8.62 -33.47
C LEU A 638 16.07 -7.73 -34.58
N TRP A 639 16.82 -6.67 -34.24
CA TRP A 639 17.44 -5.80 -35.24
C TRP A 639 18.45 -6.55 -36.13
N GLU A 640 19.30 -7.43 -35.57
CA GLU A 640 20.23 -8.27 -36.35
C GLU A 640 19.48 -9.32 -37.21
N LEU A 641 18.33 -9.81 -36.75
CA LEU A 641 17.40 -10.61 -37.56
C LEU A 641 16.69 -9.82 -38.67
N GLY A 642 16.81 -8.49 -38.66
CA GLY A 642 16.38 -7.60 -39.74
C GLY A 642 14.89 -7.25 -39.72
N VAL A 643 14.18 -7.48 -38.61
CA VAL A 643 12.78 -7.06 -38.43
C VAL A 643 12.71 -5.59 -37.99
N ASP A 644 11.52 -4.97 -38.08
CA ASP A 644 11.27 -3.69 -37.45
C ASP A 644 10.82 -3.91 -35.99
N VAL A 645 11.31 -3.08 -35.06
CA VAL A 645 11.16 -3.33 -33.61
C VAL A 645 10.40 -2.19 -32.94
N LEU A 646 9.22 -2.50 -32.41
CA LEU A 646 8.40 -1.55 -31.64
C LEU A 646 8.41 -1.94 -30.15
N VAL A 647 9.09 -1.17 -29.30
CA VAL A 647 9.01 -1.36 -27.84
C VAL A 647 7.90 -0.46 -27.28
N SER A 648 7.05 -0.99 -26.39
CA SER A 648 6.04 -0.16 -25.73
C SER A 648 6.69 0.89 -24.81
N PRO A 649 6.11 2.09 -24.64
CA PRO A 649 6.71 3.13 -23.81
C PRO A 649 6.69 2.72 -22.33
N LYS A 650 7.51 3.41 -21.52
CA LYS A 650 7.53 3.23 -20.05
C LYS A 650 6.13 3.27 -19.45
N THR A 651 5.89 2.46 -18.42
CA THR A 651 4.58 2.33 -17.79
C THR A 651 4.04 3.69 -17.35
N ASN A 652 2.78 3.94 -17.71
CA ASN A 652 2.05 5.16 -17.42
C ASN A 652 0.58 4.82 -17.15
N ARG A 653 -0.25 5.81 -16.77
CA ARG A 653 -1.66 5.56 -16.43
C ARG A 653 -2.51 5.05 -17.60
N GLN A 654 -2.17 5.36 -18.85
CA GLN A 654 -2.88 4.84 -20.02
C GLN A 654 -2.59 3.33 -20.18
N ILE A 655 -1.34 2.91 -20.03
CA ILE A 655 -0.96 1.48 -20.00
C ILE A 655 -1.67 0.75 -18.84
N VAL A 656 -1.65 1.31 -17.63
CA VAL A 656 -2.35 0.74 -16.47
C VAL A 656 -3.85 0.58 -16.77
N SER A 657 -4.49 1.58 -17.38
CA SER A 657 -5.90 1.54 -17.81
C SER A 657 -6.19 0.39 -18.77
N LEU A 658 -5.43 0.31 -19.86
CA LEU A 658 -5.58 -0.74 -20.88
C LEU A 658 -5.42 -2.14 -20.27
N GLY A 659 -4.52 -2.27 -19.29
CA GLY A 659 -4.29 -3.51 -18.56
C GLY A 659 -5.47 -3.94 -17.69
N LEU A 660 -6.03 -3.02 -16.92
CA LEU A 660 -7.22 -3.26 -16.09
C LEU A 660 -8.46 -3.61 -16.92
N GLU A 661 -8.57 -3.06 -18.13
CA GLU A 661 -9.68 -3.31 -19.05
C GLU A 661 -9.55 -4.62 -19.84
N SER A 662 -8.34 -5.19 -19.93
CA SER A 662 -8.03 -6.37 -20.77
C SER A 662 -7.79 -7.67 -19.97
N ILE A 663 -7.81 -7.63 -18.63
CA ILE A 663 -7.44 -8.80 -17.81
C ILE A 663 -8.58 -9.79 -17.59
N LEU A 664 -8.29 -11.09 -17.70
CA LEU A 664 -9.27 -12.18 -17.57
C LEU A 664 -9.54 -12.60 -16.12
N SER A 665 -8.62 -12.34 -15.19
CA SER A 665 -8.71 -12.77 -13.79
C SER A 665 -7.90 -11.86 -12.86
N GLU A 666 -8.22 -11.88 -11.56
CA GLU A 666 -7.51 -11.04 -10.58
C GLU A 666 -6.08 -11.56 -10.30
N THR A 667 -5.10 -10.69 -10.51
CA THR A 667 -3.66 -10.97 -10.34
C THR A 667 -2.92 -9.79 -9.71
N CYS A 668 -1.63 -9.94 -9.42
CA CYS A 668 -0.80 -8.83 -8.94
C CYS A 668 -0.61 -7.73 -10.01
N PHE A 669 -0.34 -6.51 -9.55
CA PHE A 669 -0.31 -5.29 -10.37
C PHE A 669 0.61 -5.35 -11.62
N PRO A 670 1.84 -5.92 -11.59
CA PRO A 670 2.67 -6.04 -12.79
C PRO A 670 2.08 -6.91 -13.89
N VAL A 671 1.26 -7.90 -13.53
CA VAL A 671 0.56 -8.72 -14.53
C VAL A 671 -0.54 -7.90 -15.18
N LYS A 672 -1.31 -7.11 -14.41
CA LYS A 672 -2.28 -6.14 -14.97
C LYS A 672 -1.61 -5.17 -15.94
N VAL A 673 -0.49 -4.56 -15.53
CA VAL A 673 0.32 -3.68 -16.39
C VAL A 673 0.81 -4.37 -17.67
N ALA A 674 1.19 -5.65 -17.60
CA ALA A 674 1.65 -6.38 -18.78
C ALA A 674 0.59 -6.53 -19.87
N TYR A 675 -0.68 -6.75 -19.50
CA TYR A 675 -1.79 -6.75 -20.47
C TYR A 675 -1.99 -5.38 -21.11
N GLY A 676 -1.69 -4.31 -20.38
CA GLY A 676 -1.73 -2.93 -20.88
C GLY A 676 -0.68 -2.64 -21.95
N HIS A 677 0.56 -3.08 -21.73
CA HIS A 677 1.64 -2.99 -22.72
C HIS A 677 1.33 -3.81 -23.99
N ILE A 678 0.79 -5.01 -23.81
CA ILE A 678 0.36 -5.88 -24.91
C ILE A 678 -0.75 -5.19 -25.73
N LYS A 679 -1.81 -4.72 -25.07
CA LYS A 679 -2.94 -4.05 -25.74
C LYS A 679 -2.51 -2.75 -26.42
N HIS A 680 -1.59 -1.99 -25.83
CA HIS A 680 -1.02 -0.81 -26.46
C HIS A 680 -0.30 -1.17 -27.78
N LEU A 681 0.58 -2.17 -27.80
CA LEU A 681 1.29 -2.57 -29.03
C LEU A 681 0.37 -3.10 -30.14
N LEU A 682 -0.73 -3.77 -29.78
CA LEU A 682 -1.76 -4.17 -30.75
C LEU A 682 -2.46 -2.95 -31.35
N ASN A 683 -2.76 -1.93 -30.54
CA ASN A 683 -3.37 -0.69 -31.02
C ASN A 683 -2.40 0.14 -31.90
N GLU A 684 -1.09 0.08 -31.66
CA GLU A 684 -0.03 0.71 -32.49
C GLU A 684 0.31 -0.09 -33.77
N GLY A 685 -0.44 -1.17 -34.06
CA GLY A 685 -0.29 -1.97 -35.27
C GLY A 685 1.03 -2.73 -35.35
N ALA A 686 1.35 -3.52 -34.31
CA ALA A 686 2.39 -4.55 -34.37
C ALA A 686 1.85 -5.84 -35.03
N ASP A 687 2.55 -6.36 -36.03
CA ASP A 687 2.16 -7.57 -36.78
C ASP A 687 2.30 -8.86 -35.94
N ALA A 688 3.21 -8.83 -34.97
CA ALA A 688 3.44 -9.90 -34.00
C ALA A 688 4.04 -9.35 -32.70
N LEU A 689 3.90 -10.08 -31.59
CA LEU A 689 4.43 -9.70 -30.28
C LEU A 689 5.43 -10.73 -29.76
N LEU A 690 6.64 -10.30 -29.43
CA LEU A 690 7.65 -11.13 -28.78
C LEU A 690 7.41 -11.17 -27.27
N ILE A 691 6.89 -12.30 -26.78
CA ILE A 691 6.60 -12.53 -25.36
C ILE A 691 7.25 -13.87 -24.94
N PRO A 692 8.53 -13.87 -24.53
CA PRO A 692 9.23 -15.08 -24.12
C PRO A 692 8.62 -15.70 -22.85
N SER A 693 8.61 -17.03 -22.77
CA SER A 693 8.32 -17.74 -21.52
C SER A 693 9.61 -17.89 -20.73
N PHE A 694 9.82 -16.99 -19.76
CA PHE A 694 11.04 -16.99 -18.94
C PHE A 694 10.97 -18.08 -17.87
N ILE A 695 11.55 -19.26 -18.11
CA ILE A 695 11.51 -20.37 -17.17
C ILE A 695 12.62 -20.24 -16.12
N ASN A 696 13.89 -20.44 -16.52
CA ASN A 696 15.06 -20.39 -15.61
C ASN A 696 16.05 -19.31 -16.10
N LEU A 697 16.41 -18.42 -15.19
CA LEU A 697 17.24 -17.24 -15.40
C LEU A 697 18.63 -17.35 -14.75
N ASN A 698 18.92 -18.45 -14.05
CA ASN A 698 20.28 -18.72 -13.62
C ASN A 698 21.11 -19.26 -14.80
N THR A 699 22.37 -18.85 -14.88
CA THR A 699 23.31 -19.26 -15.94
C THR A 699 24.00 -20.58 -15.57
N GLU A 700 24.71 -21.17 -16.54
CA GLU A 700 25.53 -22.38 -16.33
C GLU A 700 26.50 -22.23 -15.14
N GLU A 701 27.08 -21.03 -14.97
CA GLU A 701 28.08 -20.67 -13.95
C GLU A 701 27.54 -20.53 -12.51
N GLU A 702 26.25 -20.28 -12.31
CA GLU A 702 25.72 -20.06 -10.95
C GLU A 702 25.54 -21.35 -10.14
N SER A 703 25.92 -21.31 -8.86
CA SER A 703 25.88 -22.46 -7.93
C SER A 703 24.47 -23.02 -7.71
N LEU A 704 23.45 -22.16 -7.68
CA LEU A 704 22.06 -22.57 -7.59
C LEU A 704 21.53 -23.01 -8.96
N GLU A 705 21.21 -24.29 -9.10
CA GLU A 705 20.65 -24.90 -10.31
C GLU A 705 19.35 -24.23 -10.80
N ARG A 706 18.55 -23.71 -9.86
CA ARG A 706 17.18 -23.24 -10.11
C ARG A 706 17.08 -21.74 -9.87
N GLY A 707 16.93 -20.96 -10.93
CA GLY A 707 16.62 -19.53 -10.90
C GLY A 707 15.30 -19.23 -11.60
N PHE A 708 14.22 -19.85 -11.16
CA PHE A 708 12.93 -19.75 -11.82
C PHE A 708 12.31 -18.35 -11.69
N ALA A 709 11.68 -17.92 -12.78
CA ALA A 709 10.73 -16.81 -12.73
C ALA A 709 9.45 -17.20 -11.96
N CYS A 710 8.59 -16.25 -11.60
CA CYS A 710 7.32 -16.59 -10.95
C CYS A 710 6.30 -17.19 -11.95
N PRO A 711 5.29 -17.96 -11.51
CA PRO A 711 4.39 -18.66 -12.42
C PRO A 711 3.71 -17.73 -13.44
N TYR A 712 3.23 -16.55 -13.02
CA TYR A 712 2.62 -15.58 -13.93
C TYR A 712 3.57 -15.07 -15.02
N THR A 713 4.85 -14.88 -14.70
CA THR A 713 5.86 -14.47 -15.70
C THR A 713 6.25 -15.60 -16.66
N GLN A 714 6.09 -16.87 -16.23
CA GLN A 714 6.26 -18.02 -17.12
C GLN A 714 5.05 -18.18 -18.07
N THR A 715 3.83 -17.94 -17.58
CA THR A 715 2.59 -18.23 -18.31
C THR A 715 2.03 -17.08 -19.13
N ILE A 716 2.55 -15.85 -18.99
CA ILE A 716 2.04 -14.67 -19.70
C ILE A 716 1.85 -14.87 -21.23
N PRO A 717 2.73 -15.51 -22.03
CA PRO A 717 2.44 -15.69 -23.46
C PRO A 717 1.22 -16.58 -23.73
N TYR A 718 0.89 -17.53 -22.85
CA TYR A 718 -0.27 -18.39 -23.02
C TYR A 718 -1.56 -17.67 -22.59
N SER A 719 -1.53 -16.99 -21.44
CA SER A 719 -2.68 -16.20 -20.98
C SER A 719 -3.00 -15.01 -21.91
N ALA A 720 -1.97 -14.39 -22.50
CA ALA A 720 -2.13 -13.32 -23.48
C ALA A 720 -2.82 -13.81 -24.77
N ARG A 721 -2.52 -15.03 -25.26
CA ARG A 721 -3.25 -15.62 -26.42
C ARG A 721 -4.75 -15.78 -26.16
N VAL A 722 -5.14 -16.08 -24.92
CA VAL A 722 -6.56 -16.23 -24.55
C VAL A 722 -7.25 -14.86 -24.47
N ALA A 723 -6.55 -13.83 -23.97
CA ALA A 723 -7.10 -12.48 -23.83
C ALA A 723 -7.09 -11.66 -25.13
N PHE A 724 -6.19 -11.99 -26.05
CA PHE A 724 -6.03 -11.35 -27.34
C PHE A 724 -5.97 -12.43 -28.45
N PRO A 725 -7.11 -13.04 -28.84
CA PRO A 725 -7.13 -14.17 -29.78
C PRO A 725 -6.49 -13.86 -31.14
N ASP A 726 -6.62 -12.62 -31.60
CA ASP A 726 -6.07 -12.14 -32.88
C ASP A 726 -4.56 -11.81 -32.81
N ALA A 727 -3.95 -11.85 -31.62
CA ALA A 727 -2.56 -11.46 -31.43
C ALA A 727 -1.59 -12.60 -31.81
N ASN A 728 -0.80 -12.36 -32.87
CA ASN A 728 0.28 -13.27 -33.26
C ASN A 728 1.46 -13.21 -32.26
N ILE A 729 1.43 -14.07 -31.23
CA ILE A 729 2.45 -14.08 -30.17
C ILE A 729 3.60 -15.04 -30.51
N ILE A 730 4.82 -14.51 -30.47
CA ILE A 730 6.10 -15.23 -30.59
C ILE A 730 6.60 -15.53 -29.17
N SER A 731 6.59 -16.80 -28.76
CA SER A 731 6.86 -17.19 -27.37
C SER A 731 7.97 -18.25 -27.25
N PRO A 732 9.25 -17.88 -27.45
CA PRO A 732 10.37 -18.79 -27.20
C PRO A 732 10.48 -19.11 -25.70
N VAL A 733 10.89 -20.34 -25.38
CA VAL A 733 11.17 -20.75 -24.00
C VAL A 733 12.59 -20.33 -23.62
N VAL A 734 12.74 -19.53 -22.57
CA VAL A 734 14.03 -19.07 -22.05
C VAL A 734 14.44 -19.94 -20.87
N ASN A 735 15.56 -20.63 -21.01
CA ASN A 735 16.18 -21.39 -19.93
C ASN A 735 17.70 -21.27 -20.06
N LEU A 736 18.27 -20.29 -19.35
CA LEU A 736 19.70 -19.93 -19.47
C LEU A 736 20.62 -21.04 -18.95
N LYS A 737 20.15 -21.82 -17.95
CA LYS A 737 20.88 -22.97 -17.38
C LYS A 737 21.09 -24.12 -18.38
N ARG A 738 20.32 -24.16 -19.48
CA ARG A 738 20.49 -25.13 -20.58
C ARG A 738 21.44 -24.65 -21.70
N GLY A 739 22.06 -23.49 -21.52
CA GLY A 739 23.11 -22.97 -22.40
C GLY A 739 22.65 -22.53 -23.80
N ARG A 740 23.59 -21.93 -24.54
CA ARG A 740 23.35 -21.32 -25.87
C ARG A 740 22.70 -22.26 -26.88
N LYS A 741 23.03 -23.56 -26.85
CA LYS A 741 22.48 -24.57 -27.78
C LYS A 741 20.97 -24.74 -27.62
N PHE A 742 20.45 -24.69 -26.39
CA PHE A 742 19.01 -24.75 -26.15
C PHE A 742 18.32 -23.48 -26.66
N MET A 743 18.86 -22.30 -26.33
CA MET A 743 18.33 -21.02 -26.79
C MET A 743 18.26 -20.92 -28.32
N LEU A 744 19.32 -21.31 -29.04
CA LEU A 744 19.33 -21.32 -30.51
C LEU A 744 18.20 -22.20 -31.09
N ASN A 745 17.94 -23.36 -30.50
CA ASN A 745 16.87 -24.26 -30.95
C ASN A 745 15.48 -23.66 -30.72
N GLU A 746 15.21 -23.09 -29.55
CA GLU A 746 13.91 -22.48 -29.24
C GLU A 746 13.64 -21.22 -30.08
N LEU A 747 14.65 -20.36 -30.25
CA LEU A 747 14.57 -19.20 -31.15
C LEU A 747 14.33 -19.66 -32.60
N SER A 748 15.03 -20.69 -33.07
CA SER A 748 14.85 -21.23 -34.43
C SER A 748 13.44 -21.80 -34.67
N LYS A 749 12.80 -22.38 -33.64
CA LYS A 749 11.38 -22.78 -33.71
C LYS A 749 10.46 -21.56 -33.75
N ALA A 750 10.65 -20.61 -32.84
CA ALA A 750 9.78 -19.47 -32.64
C ALA A 750 9.76 -18.52 -33.86
N PHE A 751 10.90 -18.33 -34.53
CA PHE A 751 11.02 -17.43 -35.69
C PHE A 751 10.87 -18.12 -37.06
N LYS A 752 10.72 -19.45 -37.11
CA LYS A 752 10.45 -20.20 -38.35
C LYS A 752 9.24 -19.68 -39.15
N PRO A 753 8.09 -19.31 -38.52
CA PRO A 753 6.93 -18.76 -39.25
C PRO A 753 7.22 -17.44 -39.99
N PHE A 754 8.25 -16.70 -39.57
CA PHE A 754 8.65 -15.41 -40.15
C PHE A 754 9.74 -15.57 -41.24
N GLY A 755 9.99 -16.79 -41.72
CA GLY A 755 10.98 -17.09 -42.75
C GLY A 755 12.45 -16.99 -42.30
N ILE A 756 12.70 -16.77 -41.01
CA ILE A 756 14.05 -16.53 -40.47
C ILE A 756 14.81 -17.85 -40.36
N LYS A 757 15.95 -17.95 -41.06
CA LYS A 757 16.82 -19.14 -41.06
C LYS A 757 17.63 -19.24 -39.77
N SER A 758 17.75 -20.46 -39.24
CA SER A 758 18.53 -20.77 -38.02
C SER A 758 20.00 -20.28 -38.09
N ALA A 759 20.62 -20.29 -39.27
CA ALA A 759 21.96 -19.73 -39.48
C ALA A 759 22.06 -18.25 -39.09
N ARG A 760 21.08 -17.42 -39.47
CA ARG A 760 21.03 -15.99 -39.11
C ARG A 760 20.88 -15.79 -37.60
N ILE A 761 20.09 -16.64 -36.94
CA ILE A 761 19.93 -16.63 -35.47
C ILE A 761 21.26 -17.01 -34.79
N LYS A 762 21.99 -17.99 -35.34
CA LYS A 762 23.31 -18.40 -34.84
C LYS A 762 24.36 -17.28 -34.95
N GLU A 763 24.27 -16.42 -35.97
CA GLU A 763 25.13 -15.24 -36.15
C GLU A 763 24.72 -14.07 -35.24
N ALA A 764 23.41 -13.81 -35.09
CA ALA A 764 22.88 -12.72 -34.29
C ALA A 764 22.99 -12.95 -32.76
N LEU A 765 22.87 -14.20 -32.31
CA LEU A 765 22.80 -14.53 -30.87
C LEU A 765 24.05 -14.11 -30.08
N PRO A 766 25.30 -14.34 -30.53
CA PRO A 766 26.50 -13.84 -29.83
C PRO A 766 26.61 -12.31 -29.78
N ILE A 767 26.01 -11.59 -30.73
CA ILE A 767 25.98 -10.12 -30.75
C ILE A 767 25.04 -9.64 -29.63
N ALA A 768 23.85 -10.23 -29.53
CA ALA A 768 22.88 -9.93 -28.47
C ALA A 768 23.42 -10.26 -27.07
N GLU A 769 24.10 -11.40 -26.89
CA GLU A 769 24.78 -11.76 -25.64
C GLU A 769 25.85 -10.71 -25.27
N LYS A 770 26.73 -10.33 -26.21
CA LYS A 770 27.78 -9.33 -25.96
C LYS A 770 27.23 -7.95 -25.56
N VAL A 771 26.09 -7.53 -26.13
CA VAL A 771 25.42 -6.28 -25.74
C VAL A 771 24.84 -6.38 -24.32
N GLN A 772 24.26 -7.53 -23.98
CA GLN A 772 23.75 -7.79 -22.62
C GLN A 772 24.88 -7.79 -21.57
N ASP A 773 26.04 -8.35 -21.90
CA ASP A 773 27.23 -8.32 -21.04
C ASP A 773 27.76 -6.90 -20.85
N ALA A 774 27.75 -6.08 -21.92
CA ALA A 774 28.16 -4.68 -21.86
C ALA A 774 27.22 -3.84 -20.98
N PHE A 775 25.90 -4.03 -21.10
CA PHE A 775 24.93 -3.44 -20.18
C PHE A 775 25.24 -3.85 -18.74
N SER A 776 25.30 -5.15 -18.46
CA SER A 776 25.54 -5.70 -17.12
C SER A 776 26.84 -5.17 -16.49
N ARG A 777 27.91 -5.05 -17.29
CA ARG A 777 29.19 -4.48 -16.85
C ARG A 777 29.08 -2.99 -16.53
N SER A 778 28.45 -2.18 -17.38
CA SER A 778 28.28 -0.73 -17.13
C SER A 778 27.52 -0.44 -15.83
N ILE A 779 26.54 -1.28 -15.50
CA ILE A 779 25.78 -1.20 -14.24
C ILE A 779 26.66 -1.55 -13.03
N GLN A 780 27.51 -2.59 -13.12
CA GLN A 780 28.42 -2.97 -12.05
C GLN A 780 29.58 -1.97 -11.86
N GLU A 781 30.15 -1.44 -12.94
CA GLU A 781 31.19 -0.40 -12.90
C GLU A 781 30.66 0.89 -12.26
N LYS A 782 29.48 1.37 -12.68
CA LYS A 782 28.82 2.53 -12.06
C LYS A 782 28.40 2.23 -10.61
N GLY A 783 28.01 0.99 -10.31
CA GLY A 783 27.76 0.49 -8.96
C GLY A 783 28.96 0.63 -8.04
N ALA A 784 30.13 0.17 -8.47
CA ALA A 784 31.38 0.30 -7.72
C ALA A 784 31.77 1.77 -7.48
N GLU A 785 31.66 2.63 -8.51
CA GLU A 785 31.89 4.08 -8.40
C GLU A 785 30.96 4.70 -7.33
N VAL A 786 29.65 4.53 -7.47
CA VAL A 786 28.64 5.07 -6.54
C VAL A 786 28.85 4.54 -5.12
N LEU A 787 29.05 3.24 -4.94
CA LEU A 787 29.23 2.65 -3.60
C LEU A 787 30.51 3.14 -2.91
N SER A 788 31.53 3.55 -3.68
CA SER A 788 32.75 4.14 -3.14
C SER A 788 32.58 5.59 -2.67
N SER A 789 31.61 6.34 -3.23
CA SER A 789 31.36 7.75 -2.89
C SER A 789 30.40 7.98 -1.72
N ILE A 790 29.76 6.92 -1.19
CA ILE A 790 28.74 7.02 -0.13
C ILE A 790 29.38 7.23 1.25
N ASN A 791 29.55 8.51 1.61
CA ASN A 791 29.98 8.92 2.94
C ASN A 791 28.80 9.02 3.94
N ASP A 792 27.65 9.51 3.49
CA ASP A 792 26.42 9.65 4.27
C ASP A 792 25.45 8.46 4.08
N LYS A 793 24.26 8.53 4.71
CA LYS A 793 23.22 7.50 4.58
C LYS A 793 22.65 7.48 3.16
N ALA A 794 22.57 6.28 2.56
CA ALA A 794 21.95 6.06 1.25
C ALA A 794 20.90 4.93 1.33
N ILE A 795 19.88 5.03 0.49
CA ILE A 795 18.79 4.05 0.42
C ILE A 795 18.99 3.14 -0.78
N VAL A 796 19.02 1.83 -0.56
CA VAL A 796 19.01 0.84 -1.65
C VAL A 796 17.56 0.44 -1.94
N ILE A 797 17.13 0.63 -3.19
CA ILE A 797 15.81 0.17 -3.65
C ILE A 797 15.90 -1.31 -3.98
N VAL A 798 15.29 -2.14 -3.14
CA VAL A 798 15.28 -3.61 -3.23
C VAL A 798 13.93 -4.08 -3.76
N GLY A 799 13.92 -5.13 -4.58
CA GLY A 799 12.68 -5.72 -5.09
C GLY A 799 12.91 -6.51 -6.37
N ARG A 800 11.86 -6.64 -7.18
CA ARG A 800 11.96 -7.21 -8.53
C ARG A 800 12.26 -6.12 -9.54
N ASP A 801 12.92 -6.47 -10.63
CA ASP A 801 13.40 -5.49 -11.61
C ASP A 801 12.23 -4.66 -12.20
N TYR A 802 11.14 -5.34 -12.59
CA TYR A 802 9.89 -4.73 -13.05
C TYR A 802 9.06 -4.00 -11.99
N ASN A 803 9.41 -4.15 -10.70
CA ASN A 803 8.84 -3.34 -9.62
C ASN A 803 9.71 -2.11 -9.33
N SER A 804 11.02 -2.32 -9.24
CA SER A 804 11.97 -1.39 -8.66
C SER A 804 12.50 -0.37 -9.66
N PHE A 805 12.60 -0.75 -10.94
CA PHE A 805 13.22 0.05 -11.99
C PHE A 805 12.23 0.65 -12.99
N ASP A 806 10.97 0.22 -12.98
CA ASP A 806 9.93 0.91 -13.74
C ASP A 806 9.37 2.09 -12.93
N SER A 807 9.60 3.31 -13.41
CA SER A 807 9.11 4.57 -12.82
C SER A 807 7.58 4.61 -12.64
N GLY A 808 6.82 3.98 -13.55
CA GLY A 808 5.37 3.89 -13.49
C GLY A 808 4.87 2.84 -12.49
N MET A 809 5.71 1.88 -12.11
CA MET A 809 5.39 0.85 -11.10
C MET A 809 5.96 1.18 -9.72
N ASN A 810 7.04 1.95 -9.61
CA ASN A 810 7.67 2.35 -8.34
C ASN A 810 7.19 3.72 -7.81
N LEU A 811 6.20 4.35 -8.44
CA LEU A 811 5.70 5.69 -8.09
C LEU A 811 6.80 6.76 -8.04
N GLU A 812 7.84 6.67 -8.87
CA GLU A 812 8.99 7.60 -8.88
C GLU A 812 9.68 7.76 -7.49
N ILE A 813 9.61 6.74 -6.62
CA ILE A 813 10.24 6.75 -5.28
C ILE A 813 11.72 7.20 -5.30
N PRO A 814 12.58 6.77 -6.26
CA PRO A 814 13.96 7.25 -6.33
C PRO A 814 14.08 8.78 -6.46
N LYS A 815 13.24 9.41 -7.29
CA LYS A 815 13.23 10.87 -7.48
C LYS A 815 12.72 11.61 -6.25
N LYS A 816 11.74 11.02 -5.54
CA LYS A 816 11.22 11.54 -4.27
C LYS A 816 12.29 11.51 -3.17
N LEU A 817 13.08 10.44 -3.08
CA LEU A 817 14.22 10.37 -2.18
C LEU A 817 15.30 11.41 -2.52
N ALA A 818 15.62 11.59 -3.81
CA ALA A 818 16.55 12.63 -4.26
C ALA A 818 16.03 14.06 -3.97
N ALA A 819 14.71 14.27 -3.96
CA ALA A 819 14.08 15.52 -3.53
C ALA A 819 14.11 15.74 -2.01
N LEU A 820 14.21 14.67 -1.21
CA LEU A 820 14.49 14.70 0.23
C LEU A 820 16.01 14.77 0.55
N ASN A 821 16.85 15.02 -0.46
CA ASN A 821 18.31 15.04 -0.38
C ASN A 821 18.91 13.71 0.13
N VAL A 822 18.37 12.58 -0.34
CA VAL A 822 18.88 11.23 -0.04
C VAL A 822 19.18 10.46 -1.33
N LEU A 823 20.38 9.88 -1.42
CA LEU A 823 20.79 9.06 -2.56
C LEU A 823 20.01 7.75 -2.59
N ALA A 824 19.36 7.46 -3.72
CA ALA A 824 18.74 6.18 -4.01
C ALA A 824 19.65 5.34 -4.93
N VAL A 825 19.95 4.10 -4.54
CA VAL A 825 20.82 3.17 -5.27
C VAL A 825 19.98 1.96 -5.75
N PRO A 826 20.02 1.58 -7.04
CA PRO A 826 19.36 0.36 -7.52
C PRO A 826 19.99 -0.91 -6.93
N MET A 827 19.20 -1.94 -6.65
CA MET A 827 19.70 -3.22 -6.11
C MET A 827 20.76 -3.89 -7.00
N ASP A 828 20.69 -3.74 -8.32
CA ASP A 828 21.61 -4.35 -9.27
C ASP A 828 22.92 -3.57 -9.47
N PHE A 829 23.11 -2.45 -8.76
CA PHE A 829 24.40 -1.75 -8.60
C PHE A 829 25.23 -2.36 -7.47
N LEU A 830 24.67 -3.29 -6.69
CA LEU A 830 25.39 -4.02 -5.66
C LEU A 830 26.20 -5.18 -6.27
N PRO A 831 27.35 -5.56 -5.66
CA PRO A 831 28.13 -6.72 -6.06
C PRO A 831 27.47 -8.02 -5.57
N LEU A 832 26.32 -8.37 -6.13
CA LEU A 832 25.50 -9.51 -5.68
C LEU A 832 26.21 -10.87 -5.88
N ASN A 833 27.16 -10.95 -6.80
CA ASN A 833 27.85 -12.21 -7.13
C ASN A 833 28.85 -12.64 -6.05
N ASP A 834 29.35 -11.71 -5.24
CA ASP A 834 30.29 -11.98 -4.14
C ASP A 834 29.63 -12.71 -2.95
N TYR A 835 28.29 -12.80 -2.95
CA TYR A 835 27.49 -13.31 -1.85
C TYR A 835 26.79 -14.62 -2.22
N ALA A 836 27.23 -15.72 -1.60
CA ALA A 836 26.50 -16.99 -1.59
C ALA A 836 25.26 -16.91 -0.69
N ILE A 837 24.26 -17.76 -0.95
CA ILE A 837 23.04 -17.92 -0.12
C ILE A 837 22.56 -19.37 -0.01
N ASP A 838 23.16 -20.27 -0.78
CA ASP A 838 22.77 -21.66 -0.99
C ASP A 838 22.89 -22.52 0.28
N SER A 839 23.80 -22.18 1.21
CA SER A 839 23.93 -22.87 2.50
C SER A 839 22.75 -22.63 3.46
N GLU A 840 22.18 -21.42 3.48
CA GLU A 840 21.03 -21.09 4.35
C GLU A 840 19.69 -21.20 3.63
N TRP A 841 19.68 -21.03 2.31
CA TRP A 841 18.46 -20.97 1.50
C TRP A 841 18.55 -21.88 0.24
N PRO A 842 18.87 -23.18 0.38
CA PRO A 842 19.15 -24.08 -0.75
C PRO A 842 17.98 -24.24 -1.73
N ASN A 843 16.74 -24.16 -1.23
CA ASN A 843 15.53 -24.22 -2.07
C ASN A 843 14.95 -22.83 -2.41
N MET A 844 15.73 -21.75 -2.36
CA MET A 844 15.30 -20.43 -2.87
C MET A 844 15.33 -20.41 -4.39
N TYR A 845 14.43 -21.14 -5.02
CA TYR A 845 14.40 -21.34 -6.47
C TYR A 845 13.89 -20.12 -7.27
N TRP A 846 13.43 -19.02 -6.64
CA TRP A 846 13.00 -17.82 -7.37
C TRP A 846 14.20 -16.89 -7.65
N ARG A 847 14.46 -16.57 -8.93
CA ARG A 847 15.57 -15.68 -9.34
C ARG A 847 15.62 -14.37 -8.56
N SER A 848 14.46 -13.71 -8.43
CA SER A 848 14.35 -12.44 -7.70
C SER A 848 14.60 -12.62 -6.20
N GLY A 849 14.11 -13.72 -5.59
CA GLY A 849 14.40 -14.04 -4.19
C GLY A 849 15.90 -14.20 -3.93
N GLN A 850 16.62 -14.86 -4.84
CA GLN A 850 18.07 -14.99 -4.72
C GLN A 850 18.77 -13.63 -4.71
N ARG A 851 18.47 -12.75 -5.67
CA ARG A 851 19.04 -11.40 -5.75
C ARG A 851 18.71 -10.54 -4.53
N ILE A 852 17.46 -10.61 -4.05
CA ILE A 852 16.98 -9.88 -2.88
C ILE A 852 17.70 -10.32 -1.59
N LEU A 853 17.94 -11.62 -1.40
CA LEU A 853 18.69 -12.13 -0.24
C LEU A 853 20.19 -11.81 -0.33
N LYS A 854 20.79 -11.92 -1.52
CA LYS A 854 22.16 -11.44 -1.78
C LYS A 854 22.30 -9.95 -1.42
N ALA A 855 21.35 -9.12 -1.85
CA ALA A 855 21.32 -7.70 -1.53
C ALA A 855 21.19 -7.43 -0.01
N ALA A 856 20.38 -8.21 0.71
CA ALA A 856 20.27 -8.10 2.17
C ALA A 856 21.62 -8.26 2.87
N ARG A 857 22.46 -9.19 2.41
CA ARG A 857 23.81 -9.46 2.98
C ARG A 857 24.77 -8.29 2.74
N VAL A 858 24.80 -7.75 1.52
CA VAL A 858 25.57 -6.53 1.18
C VAL A 858 25.15 -5.36 2.08
N ILE A 859 23.84 -5.11 2.20
CA ILE A 859 23.29 -3.97 2.95
C ILE A 859 23.52 -4.13 4.46
N ARG A 860 23.44 -5.35 5.00
CA ARG A 860 23.74 -5.68 6.40
C ARG A 860 25.17 -5.29 6.79
N GLU A 861 26.13 -5.45 5.88
CA GLU A 861 27.55 -5.24 6.15
C GLU A 861 27.96 -3.76 6.07
N LYS A 862 27.44 -3.02 5.10
CA LYS A 862 27.73 -1.58 4.92
C LYS A 862 26.87 -0.73 5.87
N PRO A 863 27.42 -0.05 6.90
CA PRO A 863 26.61 0.64 7.91
C PRO A 863 25.67 1.71 7.31
N ASN A 864 26.14 2.45 6.30
CA ASN A 864 25.45 3.59 5.71
C ASN A 864 24.32 3.25 4.72
N LEU A 865 24.19 1.99 4.28
CA LEU A 865 23.15 1.58 3.33
C LEU A 865 21.90 1.10 4.07
N PHE A 866 20.70 1.57 3.72
CA PHE A 866 19.44 1.09 4.30
C PHE A 866 18.48 0.62 3.19
N PRO A 867 17.75 -0.50 3.34
CA PRO A 867 16.87 -0.97 2.28
C PRO A 867 15.50 -0.28 2.30
N LEU A 868 15.00 0.04 1.11
CA LEU A 868 13.58 0.26 0.83
C LEU A 868 13.12 -0.84 -0.13
N TYR A 869 12.33 -1.79 0.38
CA TYR A 869 11.78 -2.91 -0.37
C TYR A 869 10.49 -2.50 -1.07
N ILE A 870 10.39 -2.72 -2.39
CA ILE A 870 9.20 -2.47 -3.21
C ILE A 870 8.51 -3.80 -3.59
N GLY A 871 7.48 -4.17 -2.83
CA GLY A 871 6.60 -5.31 -3.09
C GLY A 871 5.36 -4.94 -3.91
N ASN A 872 4.51 -5.94 -4.24
CA ASN A 872 3.15 -5.65 -4.76
C ASN A 872 2.08 -6.35 -3.93
N PHE A 873 0.87 -5.78 -3.96
CA PHE A 873 -0.31 -6.47 -3.47
C PHE A 873 -0.55 -7.78 -4.22
N SER A 874 -1.05 -8.80 -3.50
CA SER A 874 -1.27 -10.16 -4.00
C SER A 874 -0.02 -10.87 -4.57
N CYS A 875 1.20 -10.40 -4.25
CA CYS A 875 2.42 -11.07 -4.73
C CYS A 875 2.70 -12.37 -3.95
N GLY A 876 2.78 -13.49 -4.68
CA GLY A 876 3.02 -14.81 -4.10
C GLY A 876 4.42 -15.03 -3.52
N PRO A 877 5.50 -14.82 -4.30
CA PRO A 877 6.87 -14.97 -3.78
C PRO A 877 7.17 -14.09 -2.55
N ASP A 878 6.66 -12.85 -2.52
CA ASP A 878 6.87 -11.91 -1.41
C ASP A 878 6.28 -12.39 -0.08
N SER A 879 5.29 -13.31 -0.08
CA SER A 879 4.75 -13.88 1.17
C SER A 879 5.77 -14.72 1.95
N PHE A 880 6.87 -15.14 1.29
CA PHE A 880 7.97 -15.88 1.90
C PHE A 880 9.27 -15.07 1.86
N ILE A 881 9.64 -14.50 0.72
CA ILE A 881 10.91 -13.76 0.52
C ILE A 881 11.05 -12.62 1.55
N LEU A 882 9.98 -11.90 1.89
CA LEU A 882 10.05 -10.79 2.85
C LEU A 882 10.45 -11.24 4.27
N LYS A 883 10.03 -12.45 4.69
CA LYS A 883 10.41 -13.03 5.99
C LYS A 883 11.89 -13.41 6.00
N TYR A 884 12.36 -14.01 4.91
CA TYR A 884 13.76 -14.41 4.74
C TYR A 884 14.69 -13.19 4.62
N PHE A 885 14.25 -12.15 3.92
CA PHE A 885 14.92 -10.85 3.82
C PHE A 885 15.10 -10.19 5.20
N LYS A 886 14.03 -10.18 6.03
CA LYS A 886 14.11 -9.70 7.42
C LYS A 886 15.10 -10.52 8.28
N LYS A 887 15.18 -11.84 8.06
CA LYS A 887 16.15 -12.73 8.75
C LYS A 887 17.60 -12.43 8.32
N ASP A 888 17.87 -12.32 7.02
CA ASP A 888 19.21 -12.02 6.50
C ASP A 888 19.70 -10.60 6.83
N LEU A 889 18.80 -9.62 6.96
CA LEU A 889 19.13 -8.25 7.43
C LEU A 889 19.58 -8.18 8.90
N GLN A 890 19.29 -9.21 9.71
CA GLN A 890 19.67 -9.30 11.14
C GLN A 890 19.38 -8.01 11.93
N GLY A 891 18.12 -7.58 11.90
CA GLY A 891 17.62 -6.44 12.68
C GLY A 891 17.98 -5.06 12.15
N LYS A 892 18.65 -4.95 10.99
CA LYS A 892 18.84 -3.65 10.34
C LYS A 892 17.49 -3.07 9.90
N PRO A 893 17.17 -1.80 10.22
CA PRO A 893 15.93 -1.17 9.79
C PRO A 893 15.79 -1.16 8.27
N PHE A 894 14.58 -1.42 7.79
CA PHE A 894 14.21 -1.33 6.38
C PHE A 894 12.78 -0.84 6.24
N LEU A 895 12.49 -0.13 5.16
CA LEU A 895 11.13 0.24 4.80
C LEU A 895 10.56 -0.77 3.80
N HIS A 896 9.30 -1.17 3.97
CA HIS A 896 8.57 -1.94 2.97
C HIS A 896 7.41 -1.10 2.42
N ILE A 897 7.44 -0.83 1.12
CA ILE A 897 6.33 -0.22 0.39
C ILE A 897 5.75 -1.28 -0.54
N GLU A 898 4.45 -1.49 -0.45
CA GLU A 898 3.72 -2.43 -1.29
C GLU A 898 2.81 -1.64 -2.23
N ILE A 899 2.95 -1.88 -3.54
CA ILE A 899 2.28 -1.11 -4.58
C ILE A 899 1.14 -1.93 -5.21
N ASP A 900 0.07 -1.24 -5.56
CA ASP A 900 -1.09 -1.71 -6.31
C ASP A 900 -1.54 -0.66 -7.33
N GLU A 901 -2.54 -1.01 -8.15
CA GLU A 901 -3.05 -0.12 -9.20
C GLU A 901 -3.72 1.20 -8.71
N HIS A 902 -3.97 1.38 -7.40
CA HIS A 902 -4.56 2.61 -6.82
C HIS A 902 -3.61 3.33 -5.85
N SER A 903 -2.34 2.93 -5.77
CA SER A 903 -1.42 3.45 -4.76
C SER A 903 -1.14 4.94 -4.96
N ALA A 904 -1.40 5.73 -3.91
CA ALA A 904 -1.30 7.18 -3.93
C ALA A 904 0.10 7.69 -3.57
N ASP A 905 0.60 8.68 -4.32
CA ASP A 905 1.95 9.22 -4.21
C ASP A 905 2.28 9.77 -2.81
N ALA A 906 1.33 10.48 -2.17
CA ALA A 906 1.51 11.12 -0.87
C ALA A 906 1.72 10.11 0.29
N GLY A 907 1.09 8.93 0.21
CA GLY A 907 1.27 7.87 1.20
C GLY A 907 2.67 7.25 1.13
N ALA A 908 3.21 7.07 -0.08
CA ALA A 908 4.57 6.57 -0.28
C ALA A 908 5.64 7.56 0.23
N ILE A 909 5.48 8.86 -0.04
CA ILE A 909 6.39 9.91 0.46
C ILE A 909 6.39 9.94 1.99
N THR A 910 5.22 9.96 2.62
CA THR A 910 5.09 10.01 4.09
C THR A 910 5.76 8.82 4.78
N ARG A 911 5.68 7.62 4.17
CA ARG A 911 6.42 6.42 4.63
C ARG A 911 7.93 6.58 4.48
N CYS A 912 8.41 7.17 3.38
CA CYS A 912 9.84 7.44 3.18
C CYS A 912 10.36 8.45 4.21
N GLU A 913 9.65 9.55 4.46
CA GLU A 913 9.99 10.55 5.47
C GLU A 913 10.07 9.94 6.88
N ALA A 914 9.05 9.18 7.29
CA ALA A 914 9.02 8.52 8.60
C ALA A 914 10.19 7.53 8.77
N PHE A 915 10.56 6.80 7.72
CA PHE A 915 11.72 5.90 7.75
C PHE A 915 13.05 6.67 7.85
N LEU A 916 13.21 7.75 7.07
CA LEU A 916 14.42 8.60 7.11
C LEU A 916 14.59 9.27 8.48
N ASP A 917 13.50 9.71 9.11
CA ASP A 917 13.51 10.25 10.47
C ASP A 917 13.86 9.17 11.51
N SER A 918 13.28 7.96 11.42
CA SER A 918 13.61 6.82 12.29
C SER A 918 15.10 6.44 12.22
N ILE A 919 15.65 6.22 11.03
CA ILE A 919 17.10 5.94 10.89
C ILE A 919 17.96 7.16 11.24
N GLY A 920 17.40 8.38 11.18
CA GLY A 920 18.03 9.62 11.60
C GLY A 920 18.27 9.71 13.11
N GLN A 921 17.29 9.25 13.90
CA GLN A 921 17.31 9.29 15.38
C GLN A 921 18.14 8.16 16.01
N GLN A 922 18.35 7.05 15.31
CA GLN A 922 19.15 5.94 15.82
C GLN A 922 20.64 6.31 15.89
N SER A 923 21.16 6.46 17.12
CA SER A 923 22.59 6.64 17.37
C SER A 923 23.39 5.39 17.00
N SER A 924 24.67 5.56 16.69
CA SER A 924 25.61 4.47 16.38
C SER A 924 25.72 3.42 17.50
N ASN A 925 25.44 3.80 18.76
CA ASN A 925 25.39 2.88 19.90
C ASN A 925 24.14 1.98 19.89
N ALA A 926 22.97 2.45 19.43
CA ALA A 926 21.76 1.61 19.39
C ALA A 926 21.93 0.43 18.42
N LEU A 927 22.56 0.69 17.26
CA LEU A 927 22.92 -0.34 16.29
C LEU A 927 23.94 -1.35 16.83
N SER A 928 24.85 -0.95 17.74
CA SER A 928 25.82 -1.89 18.32
C SER A 928 25.17 -2.83 19.35
N VAL A 929 24.23 -2.32 20.17
CA VAL A 929 23.48 -3.13 21.15
C VAL A 929 22.58 -4.15 20.46
N MET A 930 21.74 -3.74 19.49
CA MET A 930 20.90 -4.68 18.72
C MET A 930 21.73 -5.75 18.01
N ARG A 931 22.88 -5.38 17.43
CA ARG A 931 23.77 -6.31 16.72
C ARG A 931 24.44 -7.32 17.67
N ASN A 932 24.61 -6.98 18.95
CA ASN A 932 25.13 -7.89 19.96
C ASN A 932 24.04 -8.83 20.52
N GLU A 933 22.83 -8.32 20.77
CA GLU A 933 21.66 -9.15 21.16
C GLU A 933 21.32 -10.20 20.08
N LEU A 934 21.35 -9.81 18.80
CA LEU A 934 21.07 -10.72 17.69
C LEU A 934 22.21 -11.71 17.43
N LYS A 935 23.48 -11.32 17.61
CA LYS A 935 24.63 -12.24 17.58
C LYS A 935 24.61 -13.27 18.71
N ALA A 936 24.04 -12.94 19.87
CA ALA A 936 23.87 -13.89 20.96
C ALA A 936 22.84 -14.96 20.58
N LYS A 937 21.69 -14.56 20.01
CA LYS A 937 20.67 -15.51 19.53
C LYS A 937 21.08 -16.32 18.29
N SER A 938 21.91 -15.76 17.40
CA SER A 938 22.26 -16.44 16.14
C SER A 938 23.30 -17.56 16.26
N LYS A 939 24.00 -17.69 17.40
CA LYS A 939 25.04 -18.72 17.58
C LYS A 939 24.49 -20.13 17.78
N ASP A 940 23.27 -20.27 18.29
CA ASP A 940 22.59 -21.56 18.51
C ASP A 940 21.55 -21.92 17.43
N ALA A 941 21.49 -21.14 16.34
CA ALA A 941 20.66 -21.46 15.17
C ALA A 941 21.28 -22.64 14.40
N SER A 942 21.09 -23.85 14.94
CA SER A 942 21.67 -25.09 14.45
C SER A 942 21.35 -25.33 12.98
N ARG A 943 22.37 -25.79 12.23
CA ARG A 943 22.33 -26.19 10.81
C ARG A 943 21.00 -26.86 10.42
N ILE A 944 20.50 -26.53 9.24
CA ILE A 944 19.28 -27.11 8.65
C ILE A 944 19.47 -28.63 8.52
N THR A 945 18.93 -29.38 9.48
CA THR A 945 19.12 -30.84 9.57
C THR A 945 18.08 -31.57 8.73
N HIS A 946 18.21 -31.49 7.41
CA HIS A 946 17.45 -32.34 6.46
C HIS A 946 17.69 -33.84 6.67
N HIS A 947 18.74 -34.22 7.43
CA HIS A 947 19.17 -35.60 7.65
C HIS A 947 19.33 -35.97 9.14
N ALA A 948 18.44 -35.49 10.01
CA ALA A 948 18.34 -36.03 11.37
C ALA A 948 17.76 -37.46 11.35
N SER A 949 18.31 -38.37 12.16
CA SER A 949 17.86 -39.77 12.21
C SER A 949 16.43 -39.88 12.75
N LEU A 950 15.53 -40.45 11.95
CA LEU A 950 14.12 -40.68 12.32
C LEU A 950 13.91 -41.92 13.20
N LYS A 951 14.91 -42.80 13.35
CA LYS A 951 14.79 -44.14 14.01
C LYS A 951 14.40 -44.14 15.50
N LYS A 952 14.18 -42.98 16.12
CA LYS A 952 13.73 -42.82 17.52
C LYS A 952 12.71 -41.68 17.68
N ARG A 953 12.02 -41.28 16.60
CA ARG A 953 11.07 -40.17 16.61
C ARG A 953 9.75 -40.57 15.95
N THR A 954 8.64 -40.15 16.53
CA THR A 954 7.32 -40.21 15.89
C THR A 954 7.22 -39.10 14.85
N VAL A 955 6.86 -39.48 13.61
CA VAL A 955 6.65 -38.55 12.50
C VAL A 955 5.18 -38.13 12.45
N TYR A 956 4.91 -36.89 12.82
CA TYR A 956 3.58 -36.27 12.73
C TYR A 956 3.28 -35.79 11.31
N ILE A 957 2.16 -36.25 10.74
CA ILE A 957 1.74 -35.99 9.36
C ILE A 957 0.46 -35.13 9.40
N PRO A 958 0.46 -33.89 8.87
CA PRO A 958 -0.76 -33.09 8.76
C PRO A 958 -1.81 -33.77 7.86
N MET A 959 -3.08 -33.68 8.24
CA MET A 959 -4.21 -34.27 7.53
C MET A 959 -4.57 -33.46 6.26
N MET A 960 -3.71 -33.53 5.26
CA MET A 960 -3.92 -32.85 3.96
C MET A 960 -4.98 -33.55 3.09
N SER A 961 -5.13 -34.86 3.26
CA SER A 961 -6.16 -35.75 2.70
C SER A 961 -5.98 -37.15 3.31
N ASP A 962 -6.91 -38.07 3.09
CA ASP A 962 -6.88 -39.46 3.56
C ASP A 962 -5.58 -40.21 3.22
N HIS A 963 -4.89 -39.79 2.15
CA HIS A 963 -3.54 -40.24 1.79
C HIS A 963 -2.50 -40.12 2.92
N ALA A 964 -2.73 -39.25 3.91
CA ALA A 964 -1.92 -39.18 5.12
C ALA A 964 -1.87 -40.52 5.89
N PHE A 965 -2.97 -41.29 5.92
CA PHE A 965 -3.01 -42.61 6.56
C PHE A 965 -2.17 -43.64 5.81
N ALA A 966 -2.18 -43.63 4.47
CA ALA A 966 -1.28 -44.46 3.66
C ALA A 966 0.20 -44.12 3.89
N LEU A 967 0.53 -42.84 4.07
CA LEU A 967 1.89 -42.41 4.41
C LEU A 967 2.29 -42.87 5.81
N ALA A 968 1.43 -42.71 6.82
CA ALA A 968 1.68 -43.17 8.19
C ALA A 968 1.95 -44.68 8.23
N ALA A 969 1.08 -45.50 7.64
CA ALA A 969 1.25 -46.95 7.54
C ALA A 969 2.54 -47.34 6.79
N SER A 970 2.98 -46.53 5.82
CA SER A 970 4.25 -46.74 5.10
C SER A 970 5.47 -46.43 5.96
N PHE A 971 5.44 -45.41 6.82
CA PHE A 971 6.48 -45.13 7.80
C PHE A 971 6.57 -46.26 8.83
N GLU A 972 5.43 -46.66 9.41
CA GLU A 972 5.35 -47.75 10.39
C GLU A 972 5.90 -49.06 9.82
N ARG A 973 5.50 -49.42 8.59
CA ARG A 973 6.02 -50.59 7.88
C ARG A 973 7.53 -50.52 7.62
N SER A 974 8.09 -49.32 7.56
CA SER A 974 9.53 -49.06 7.41
C SER A 974 10.28 -48.99 8.75
N GLY A 975 9.59 -49.19 9.88
CA GLY A 975 10.18 -49.15 11.23
C GLY A 975 10.33 -47.75 11.82
N VAL A 976 9.57 -46.77 11.32
CA VAL A 976 9.50 -45.40 11.85
C VAL A 976 8.09 -45.15 12.37
N PRO A 977 7.88 -44.87 13.68
CA PRO A 977 6.55 -44.53 14.18
C PRO A 977 6.01 -43.28 13.49
N ALA A 978 4.73 -43.25 13.14
CA ALA A 978 4.09 -42.11 12.52
C ALA A 978 2.65 -41.93 13.02
N GLU A 979 2.19 -40.68 13.10
CA GLU A 979 0.85 -40.32 13.58
C GLU A 979 0.26 -39.29 12.60
N VAL A 980 -0.95 -39.55 12.11
CA VAL A 980 -1.71 -38.55 11.36
C VAL A 980 -2.33 -37.60 12.38
N LEU A 981 -2.05 -36.29 12.22
CA LEU A 981 -2.64 -35.26 13.07
C LEU A 981 -4.17 -35.21 12.84
N PRO A 982 -4.97 -34.79 13.84
CA PRO A 982 -6.41 -34.62 13.67
C PRO A 982 -6.76 -33.68 12.52
N GLU A 983 -7.99 -33.79 11.99
CA GLU A 983 -8.51 -32.84 11.00
C GLU A 983 -8.43 -31.40 11.51
N SER A 984 -8.02 -30.50 10.61
CA SER A 984 -7.80 -29.09 10.91
C SER A 984 -9.11 -28.37 11.25
N ASP A 985 -9.22 -27.94 12.51
CA ASP A 985 -10.41 -27.26 13.01
C ASP A 985 -10.28 -25.72 13.04
N LYS A 986 -11.26 -25.07 13.68
CA LYS A 986 -11.26 -23.62 13.89
C LYS A 986 -10.05 -23.17 14.72
N GLU A 987 -9.70 -23.90 15.77
CA GLU A 987 -8.57 -23.56 16.65
C GLU A 987 -7.25 -23.67 15.88
N THR A 988 -7.05 -24.74 15.10
CA THR A 988 -5.93 -24.90 14.17
C THR A 988 -5.76 -23.66 13.28
N THR A 989 -6.85 -23.20 12.67
CA THR A 989 -6.84 -22.02 11.78
C THR A 989 -6.51 -20.74 12.55
N ASP A 990 -7.08 -20.56 13.74
CA ASP A 990 -6.88 -19.38 14.59
C ASP A 990 -5.45 -19.36 15.21
N ILE A 991 -4.81 -20.52 15.43
CA ILE A 991 -3.38 -20.65 15.79
C ILE A 991 -2.50 -20.28 14.58
N GLY A 992 -2.70 -20.93 13.43
CA GLY A 992 -1.86 -20.74 12.24
C GLY A 992 -1.83 -19.29 11.75
N ARG A 993 -2.97 -18.58 11.83
CA ARG A 993 -3.10 -17.16 11.48
C ARG A 993 -2.22 -16.21 12.31
N LYS A 994 -1.78 -16.60 13.51
CA LYS A 994 -0.87 -15.78 14.33
C LYS A 994 0.56 -15.71 13.77
N TYR A 995 0.95 -16.64 12.88
CA TYR A 995 2.31 -16.78 12.35
C TYR A 995 2.42 -16.48 10.85
N VAL A 996 1.34 -16.66 10.09
CA VAL A 996 1.28 -16.22 8.68
C VAL A 996 0.94 -14.73 8.57
N SER A 997 1.41 -14.08 7.50
CA SER A 997 1.10 -12.67 7.19
C SER A 997 -0.25 -12.46 6.49
N GLY A 998 -1.01 -13.54 6.28
CA GLY A 998 -2.25 -13.54 5.49
C GLY A 998 -2.03 -13.33 3.99
N LYS A 999 -0.80 -13.47 3.49
CA LYS A 999 -0.42 -13.39 2.07
C LYS A 999 -0.07 -14.75 1.48
N GLU A 1000 0.34 -15.67 2.34
CA GLU A 1000 0.61 -17.09 2.08
C GLU A 1000 -0.67 -17.79 1.63
N CYS A 1001 -0.54 -18.92 0.93
CA CYS A 1001 -1.72 -19.69 0.53
C CYS A 1001 -2.44 -20.26 1.78
N TYR A 1002 -3.76 -20.37 1.73
CA TYR A 1002 -4.56 -20.89 2.86
C TYR A 1002 -4.05 -22.23 3.44
N PRO A 1003 -3.66 -23.24 2.63
CA PRO A 1003 -3.07 -24.48 3.16
C PRO A 1003 -1.81 -24.26 4.02
N CYS A 1004 -0.99 -23.25 3.74
CA CYS A 1004 0.19 -22.94 4.56
C CYS A 1004 -0.22 -22.51 5.98
N ALA A 1005 -1.29 -21.73 6.11
CA ALA A 1005 -1.81 -21.30 7.41
C ALA A 1005 -2.38 -22.49 8.19
N VAL A 1006 -3.10 -23.37 7.50
CA VAL A 1006 -3.67 -24.61 8.07
C VAL A 1006 -2.56 -25.54 8.57
N THR A 1007 -1.59 -25.89 7.72
CA THR A 1007 -0.49 -26.81 8.10
C THR A 1007 0.45 -26.24 9.16
N THR A 1008 0.60 -24.91 9.21
CA THR A 1008 1.28 -24.23 10.32
C THR A 1008 0.47 -24.41 11.60
N GLY A 1009 -0.85 -24.22 11.52
CA GLY A 1009 -1.80 -24.46 12.61
C GLY A 1009 -1.70 -25.89 13.16
N ASP A 1010 -1.74 -26.92 12.30
CA ASP A 1010 -1.71 -28.33 12.74
C ASP A 1010 -0.42 -28.64 13.51
N MET A 1011 0.71 -28.22 12.94
CA MET A 1011 2.03 -28.40 13.53
C MET A 1011 2.15 -27.68 14.88
N LEU A 1012 1.73 -26.42 14.94
CA LEU A 1012 1.82 -25.64 16.18
C LEU A 1012 0.82 -26.07 17.24
N LYS A 1013 -0.38 -26.54 16.86
CA LYS A 1013 -1.35 -27.13 17.79
C LYS A 1013 -0.79 -28.38 18.45
N LYS A 1014 -0.07 -29.25 17.72
CA LYS A 1014 0.65 -30.39 18.32
C LYS A 1014 1.85 -29.93 19.16
N VAL A 1015 2.61 -28.91 18.76
CA VAL A 1015 3.75 -28.40 19.56
C VAL A 1015 3.30 -27.82 20.91
N LEU A 1016 2.11 -27.23 20.95
CA LEU A 1016 1.52 -26.61 22.13
C LEU A 1016 0.71 -27.60 23.01
N SER A 1017 0.58 -28.88 22.61
CA SER A 1017 -0.15 -29.87 23.40
C SER A 1017 0.70 -30.42 24.55
N SER A 1018 0.05 -30.79 25.66
CA SER A 1018 0.73 -31.20 26.90
C SER A 1018 1.47 -32.55 26.80
N ASP A 1019 1.17 -33.35 25.78
CA ASP A 1019 1.82 -34.62 25.46
C ASP A 1019 3.04 -34.48 24.53
N PHE A 1020 3.33 -33.28 24.03
CA PHE A 1020 4.39 -33.07 23.03
C PHE A 1020 5.80 -33.24 23.62
N LYS A 1021 6.60 -34.10 22.98
CA LYS A 1021 7.97 -34.41 23.41
C LYS A 1021 9.00 -34.06 22.33
N PRO A 1022 9.67 -32.89 22.40
CA PRO A 1022 10.54 -32.40 21.32
C PRO A 1022 11.68 -33.35 20.90
N ALA A 1023 12.25 -34.11 21.85
CA ALA A 1023 13.33 -35.07 21.56
C ALA A 1023 12.84 -36.33 20.82
N GLU A 1024 11.58 -36.72 21.03
CA GLU A 1024 10.92 -37.90 20.46
C GLU A 1024 10.05 -37.56 19.23
N SER A 1025 10.01 -36.30 18.79
CA SER A 1025 9.08 -35.82 17.74
C SER A 1025 9.78 -35.44 16.44
N ALA A 1026 9.11 -35.63 15.30
CA ALA A 1026 9.48 -35.11 13.99
C ALA A 1026 8.20 -34.72 13.23
N PHE A 1027 8.27 -33.79 12.27
CA PHE A 1027 7.14 -33.44 11.41
C PHE A 1027 7.38 -33.85 9.96
N PHE A 1028 6.33 -34.25 9.25
CA PHE A 1028 6.34 -34.45 7.81
C PHE A 1028 5.82 -33.20 7.09
N MET A 1029 6.61 -32.65 6.17
CA MET A 1029 6.18 -31.58 5.28
C MET A 1029 6.96 -31.67 3.97
N PRO A 1030 6.44 -32.35 2.93
CA PRO A 1030 7.15 -32.52 1.67
C PRO A 1030 7.43 -31.17 1.02
N SER A 1031 8.54 -31.07 0.29
CA SER A 1031 8.94 -29.85 -0.40
C SER A 1031 8.65 -29.93 -1.89
N GLY A 1032 8.85 -28.82 -2.58
CA GLY A 1032 8.65 -28.67 -4.02
C GLY A 1032 9.85 -28.03 -4.67
N SER A 1033 10.23 -28.56 -5.83
CA SER A 1033 11.41 -28.16 -6.59
C SER A 1033 11.15 -27.03 -7.60
N GLY A 1034 9.90 -26.63 -7.81
CA GLY A 1034 9.48 -25.62 -8.80
C GLY A 1034 8.82 -24.37 -8.20
N PRO A 1035 8.46 -23.35 -9.02
CA PRO A 1035 8.12 -21.98 -8.62
C PRO A 1035 6.84 -21.80 -7.77
N CYS A 1036 6.20 -22.90 -7.34
CA CYS A 1036 5.01 -22.93 -6.51
C CYS A 1036 5.37 -22.72 -5.02
N ARG A 1037 4.67 -21.79 -4.36
CA ARG A 1037 4.83 -21.44 -2.94
C ARG A 1037 4.91 -22.63 -1.97
N PHE A 1038 4.30 -23.76 -2.31
CA PHE A 1038 4.38 -25.01 -1.56
C PHE A 1038 5.83 -25.40 -1.17
N GLY A 1039 6.80 -25.24 -2.09
CA GLY A 1039 8.21 -25.56 -1.82
C GLY A 1039 8.92 -24.65 -0.80
N GLN A 1040 8.22 -23.67 -0.22
CA GLN A 1040 8.70 -22.84 0.89
C GLN A 1040 7.98 -23.12 2.21
N TYR A 1041 6.96 -24.01 2.24
CA TYR A 1041 6.18 -24.28 3.45
C TYR A 1041 7.05 -24.88 4.55
N ASN A 1042 7.86 -25.90 4.24
CA ASN A 1042 8.76 -26.54 5.20
C ASN A 1042 9.82 -25.54 5.74
N VAL A 1043 10.33 -24.64 4.90
CA VAL A 1043 11.25 -23.56 5.29
C VAL A 1043 10.57 -22.57 6.23
N PHE A 1044 9.30 -22.22 5.98
CA PHE A 1044 8.53 -21.35 6.86
C PHE A 1044 8.16 -22.03 8.19
N HIS A 1045 7.69 -23.28 8.17
CA HIS A 1045 7.41 -24.06 9.38
C HIS A 1045 8.67 -24.22 10.26
N ARG A 1046 9.85 -24.44 9.65
CA ARG A 1046 11.14 -24.45 10.36
C ARG A 1046 11.37 -23.14 11.11
N MET A 1047 11.15 -21.99 10.46
CA MET A 1047 11.25 -20.69 11.13
C MET A 1047 10.25 -20.54 12.28
N ALA A 1048 8.99 -20.93 12.11
CA ALA A 1048 7.99 -20.86 13.18
C ALA A 1048 8.35 -21.73 14.40
N LEU A 1049 8.93 -22.91 14.17
CA LEU A 1049 9.46 -23.76 15.24
C LEU A 1049 10.72 -23.17 15.89
N ASP A 1050 11.63 -22.55 15.12
CA ASP A 1050 12.84 -21.89 15.63
C ASP A 1050 12.49 -20.68 16.52
N ASP A 1051 11.53 -19.86 16.09
CA ASP A 1051 11.06 -18.68 16.82
C ASP A 1051 10.41 -19.06 18.17
N LEU A 1052 9.86 -20.28 18.26
CA LEU A 1052 9.33 -20.90 19.48
C LEU A 1052 10.37 -21.71 20.28
N GLY A 1053 11.63 -21.79 19.84
CA GLY A 1053 12.73 -22.49 20.53
C GLY A 1053 12.85 -23.99 20.24
N TYR A 1054 12.05 -24.56 19.34
CA TYR A 1054 12.06 -25.99 18.99
C TYR A 1054 13.06 -26.33 17.87
N THR A 1055 14.27 -25.76 17.93
CA THR A 1055 15.34 -25.87 16.91
C THR A 1055 15.77 -27.32 16.62
N HIS A 1056 15.62 -28.23 17.59
CA HIS A 1056 16.03 -29.63 17.50
C HIS A 1056 14.92 -30.62 17.07
N VAL A 1057 13.72 -30.14 16.73
CA VAL A 1057 12.62 -30.95 16.17
C VAL A 1057 12.74 -30.96 14.64
N PRO A 1058 13.11 -32.06 13.96
CA PRO A 1058 13.33 -32.06 12.52
C PRO A 1058 12.01 -32.03 11.74
N ILE A 1059 12.05 -31.47 10.53
CA ILE A 1059 10.97 -31.56 9.54
C ILE A 1059 11.46 -32.42 8.37
N PHE A 1060 11.00 -33.66 8.29
CA PHE A 1060 11.28 -34.54 7.15
C PHE A 1060 10.56 -34.00 5.92
N SER A 1061 11.35 -33.54 4.95
CA SER A 1061 10.91 -32.72 3.82
C SER A 1061 11.41 -33.26 2.48
N PRO A 1062 11.01 -34.47 2.05
CA PRO A 1062 11.46 -35.03 0.78
C PRO A 1062 11.11 -34.08 -0.38
N ASN A 1063 12.05 -33.88 -1.31
CA ASN A 1063 11.88 -32.96 -2.44
C ASN A 1063 11.70 -33.72 -3.76
N GLN A 1064 10.87 -33.19 -4.67
CA GLN A 1064 10.55 -33.79 -5.97
C GLN A 1064 11.65 -33.53 -7.01
N ASP A 1065 12.87 -34.01 -6.78
CA ASP A 1065 13.99 -33.88 -7.70
C ASP A 1065 14.89 -35.13 -7.72
N ILE A 1066 16.12 -34.99 -8.23
CA ILE A 1066 17.10 -36.10 -8.32
C ILE A 1066 17.45 -36.70 -6.95
N GLU A 1067 17.20 -35.98 -5.86
CA GLU A 1067 17.46 -36.42 -4.49
C GLU A 1067 16.26 -37.16 -3.87
N PHE A 1068 15.08 -37.12 -4.51
CA PHE A 1068 13.83 -37.73 -4.00
C PHE A 1068 14.00 -39.18 -3.51
N TYR A 1069 14.56 -40.05 -4.34
CA TYR A 1069 14.77 -41.46 -3.97
C TYR A 1069 15.84 -41.65 -2.88
N ARG A 1070 16.78 -40.71 -2.76
CA ARG A 1070 17.79 -40.70 -1.69
C ARG A 1070 17.15 -40.27 -0.37
N ASP A 1071 16.33 -39.22 -0.38
CA ASP A 1071 15.61 -38.71 0.77
C ASP A 1071 14.59 -39.72 1.31
N LEU A 1072 13.85 -40.39 0.43
CA LEU A 1072 12.95 -41.51 0.80
C LEU A 1072 13.74 -42.74 1.30
N GLY A 1073 14.93 -42.98 0.74
CA GLY A 1073 15.83 -44.07 1.16
C GLY A 1073 16.33 -43.96 2.60
N ILE A 1074 16.25 -42.78 3.22
CA ILE A 1074 16.56 -42.56 4.66
C ILE A 1074 15.54 -43.29 5.56
N VAL A 1075 14.29 -43.42 5.10
CA VAL A 1075 13.20 -44.09 5.82
C VAL A 1075 13.30 -45.61 5.66
N GLY A 1076 13.62 -46.08 4.44
CA GLY A 1076 13.84 -47.48 4.13
C GLY A 1076 13.62 -47.79 2.65
N LYS A 1077 14.20 -48.88 2.14
CA LYS A 1077 14.11 -49.25 0.71
C LYS A 1077 12.67 -49.48 0.22
N ASP A 1078 11.78 -49.94 1.10
CA ASP A 1078 10.38 -50.22 0.78
C ASP A 1078 9.46 -48.99 0.84
N PHE A 1079 9.86 -47.90 1.53
CA PHE A 1079 8.96 -46.79 1.89
C PHE A 1079 8.25 -46.18 0.67
N ALA A 1080 8.99 -45.90 -0.40
CA ALA A 1080 8.46 -45.34 -1.64
C ALA A 1080 7.43 -46.27 -2.33
N LEU A 1081 7.70 -47.58 -2.35
CA LEU A 1081 6.80 -48.58 -2.94
C LEU A 1081 5.52 -48.73 -2.12
N ARG A 1082 5.63 -48.79 -0.79
CA ARG A 1082 4.46 -48.90 0.10
C ARG A 1082 3.60 -47.64 0.06
N SER A 1083 4.23 -46.46 -0.02
CA SER A 1083 3.51 -45.19 -0.16
C SER A 1083 2.67 -45.17 -1.44
N TRP A 1084 3.25 -45.58 -2.58
CA TRP A 1084 2.51 -45.72 -3.84
C TRP A 1084 1.38 -46.76 -3.77
N GLN A 1085 1.63 -47.93 -3.18
CA GLN A 1085 0.59 -48.96 -3.00
C GLN A 1085 -0.58 -48.44 -2.14
N GLY A 1086 -0.29 -47.74 -1.05
CA GLY A 1086 -1.31 -47.15 -0.19
C GLY A 1086 -2.08 -46.02 -0.86
N ILE A 1087 -1.41 -45.16 -1.63
CA ILE A 1087 -2.07 -44.09 -2.39
C ILE A 1087 -3.06 -44.67 -3.41
N ILE A 1088 -2.62 -45.64 -4.23
CA ILE A 1088 -3.51 -46.29 -5.20
C ILE A 1088 -4.65 -47.05 -4.52
N ALA A 1089 -4.41 -47.68 -3.36
CA ALA A 1089 -5.47 -48.34 -2.60
C ALA A 1089 -6.54 -47.34 -2.11
N ILE A 1090 -6.14 -46.17 -1.61
CA ILE A 1090 -7.08 -45.11 -1.17
C ILE A 1090 -7.85 -44.56 -2.37
N GLU A 1091 -7.19 -44.20 -3.47
CA GLU A 1091 -7.86 -43.75 -4.70
C GLU A 1091 -8.90 -44.76 -5.22
N LEU A 1092 -8.59 -46.07 -5.19
CA LEU A 1092 -9.54 -47.12 -5.56
C LEU A 1092 -10.72 -47.21 -4.58
N LEU A 1093 -10.49 -47.09 -3.27
CA LEU A 1093 -11.56 -47.08 -2.26
C LEU A 1093 -12.46 -45.84 -2.37
N THR A 1094 -11.87 -44.65 -2.54
CA THR A 1094 -12.60 -43.39 -2.78
C THR A 1094 -13.41 -43.46 -4.06
N LYS A 1095 -12.85 -44.07 -5.12
CA LYS A 1095 -13.58 -44.32 -6.36
C LYS A 1095 -14.78 -45.25 -6.12
N CYS A 1096 -14.60 -46.38 -5.45
CA CYS A 1096 -15.71 -47.29 -5.11
C CYS A 1096 -16.79 -46.60 -4.26
N LEU A 1097 -16.41 -45.69 -3.35
CA LEU A 1097 -17.33 -44.92 -2.51
C LEU A 1097 -18.15 -43.87 -3.29
N HIS A 1098 -17.63 -43.39 -4.43
CA HIS A 1098 -18.31 -42.42 -5.30
C HIS A 1098 -18.96 -43.03 -6.55
N GLU A 1099 -18.74 -44.32 -6.82
CA GLU A 1099 -19.45 -45.09 -7.86
C GLU A 1099 -20.76 -45.73 -7.33
N THR A 1100 -21.08 -45.55 -6.03
CA THR A 1100 -22.36 -45.88 -5.39
C THR A 1100 -23.20 -44.64 -5.13
#